data_AF-A0A0N4T540-F1
#
_entry.id   AF-A0A0N4T540-F1
#
_cell.length_a   1.000
_cell.length_b   1.000
_cell.length_c   1.000
_cell.angle_alpha   90.00
_cell.angle_beta   90.00
_cell.angle_gamma   90.00
#
_symmetry.space_group_name_H-M   'P 1'
#
loop_
_entity.id
_entity.type
_entity.pdbx_description
1 polymer ?
#
loop_
_entity_poly.entity_id
_entity_poly.type
_entity_poly.pdbx_seq_one_letter_code
_entity_poly.pdbx_strand_id
1 'polypeptide(L)'
;NKTLDQKGISRDFFIGVLDIAGFEIFDFNSFEQLWINFVNEKLQQFFNHHMFVLEQEEYAREGIQWTFIDFGLDLQACIELIEKPLGILSMLDEECIVPKATDLTLAQKLNDQHLGKHPNFEKPKPPKGKQGEAHFAMRHYAGTVRYNVSNWLEKNKDPLNDTVVSVMKHSTGNLLLTEIWQDYTTQEEAAAAAKDGGGAGKKKGKSGSFMTVSMLYRESLNNLMTMLNMTHPHFIRCIIPNEKKQSGLLDAALVLNQLTCNGVLEGIRICRKGFPNRTLHKDFKQRYSILAANESISSTDMRKCAEAMLSKIVKENILTEENFRIGETKVFFKAGVLAHLEDVRDEALKTLLTKLQSQIKWYLGLTDKKRRIQQKAGLLILQRNVRAWCSLRTWEWFKLYTKVRPMLKEGKIAEELEKLQEKLKSLEETLQKEENLRKNLDDSAKKMETEKAELFEKLEAVKNNLTKSEGNLSQMESAKSDADKKLEELNEQLADVEDQNTEIQRSKKKVEGEIDALKKQIQDLEMSARKAEMEKQSKDHQIRSLQDELQQQAESMAKLNKEIRHQEELNKKITEDLQGEEDKTNHANKVKSKLEQTLNDLEDNLERERRAKADSEKSKRKLEGELKITQESIDEATRQRRDLENNMKRKEAELNALSSRLEDEQATISKLQRQIKELQSRAAELEDEVQNERQSRSKTDKARSDIQHELEELNDRLDEQGGATAAQIEINKKREAELAKLRRDIEEANMNHESQLAALRKKHTDAVAELTDQLDQIQKQKQKLEKDKMQYVRNTEDLAAQLDGESAAKVSNEKLVKQFELQLNDLQARADEQSRQLHDYSSVRNRLGNENSDMIRQLEDAEEQISTLQRFKGQLTQQIEDIRSATDEEIRERQVLAAQVKNLQIEAEQAHNNLEEEIESKNEVARQLSKANGEIQQWQSRFEQDGMLQTTELEEVRRKQGIKINELQEALEQANQKIITLEKARSRLLGDLDDAQVDVERANATASQLEKKQKGFDAKVEYFQLADH
;
A
#
# COMPACT_ATOMS: atom_id res chain seq x y z
N ASN A 1 -18.34 14.10 -2.44
CA ASN A 1 -18.89 12.73 -2.30
C ASN A 1 -20.12 12.65 -1.42
N LYS A 2 -20.07 12.93 -0.10
CA LYS A 2 -21.26 12.84 0.79
C LYS A 2 -22.48 13.68 0.32
N THR A 3 -22.26 14.84 -0.30
CA THR A 3 -23.32 15.71 -0.84
C THR A 3 -23.86 15.28 -2.20
N LEU A 4 -23.05 14.56 -2.98
CA LEU A 4 -23.41 14.00 -4.29
C LEU A 4 -23.99 12.58 -4.16
N ASP A 5 -23.95 12.02 -2.95
CA ASP A 5 -24.53 10.73 -2.64
C ASP A 5 -26.07 10.83 -2.64
N GLN A 6 -26.71 10.21 -3.63
CA GLN A 6 -28.17 10.18 -3.73
C GLN A 6 -28.76 9.30 -2.62
N LYS A 7 -29.20 9.94 -1.54
CA LYS A 7 -29.93 9.27 -0.45
C LYS A 7 -31.27 8.74 -0.98
N GLY A 8 -31.51 7.43 -0.84
CA GLY A 8 -32.81 6.80 -1.08
C GLY A 8 -33.06 6.17 -2.46
N ILE A 9 -32.06 6.13 -3.35
CA ILE A 9 -32.16 5.45 -4.66
C ILE A 9 -31.17 4.30 -4.72
N SER A 10 -31.62 3.12 -5.17
CA SER A 10 -30.76 1.93 -5.33
C SER A 10 -29.69 2.15 -6.39
N ARG A 11 -28.42 1.83 -6.09
CA ARG A 11 -27.27 1.99 -6.99
C ARG A 11 -27.02 0.74 -7.84
N ASP A 12 -28.07 0.17 -8.42
CA ASP A 12 -27.95 -1.08 -9.18
C ASP A 12 -27.17 -0.89 -10.50
N PHE A 13 -27.11 0.34 -11.02
CA PHE A 13 -26.39 0.68 -12.24
C PHE A 13 -25.59 1.98 -12.06
N PHE A 14 -24.32 1.97 -12.45
CA PHE A 14 -23.46 3.15 -12.46
C PHE A 14 -22.51 3.12 -13.66
N ILE A 15 -22.00 4.29 -14.05
CA ILE A 15 -20.89 4.42 -15.01
C ILE A 15 -19.71 4.98 -14.22
N GLY A 16 -18.64 4.18 -14.13
CA GLY A 16 -17.37 4.64 -13.57
C GLY A 16 -16.58 5.39 -14.64
N VAL A 17 -16.27 6.66 -14.40
CA VAL A 17 -15.36 7.43 -15.24
C VAL A 17 -14.01 7.46 -14.54
N LEU A 18 -13.01 6.86 -15.18
CA LEU A 18 -11.64 6.83 -14.68
C LEU A 18 -10.82 7.89 -15.41
N ASP A 19 -10.49 8.96 -14.69
CA ASP A 19 -9.61 10.03 -15.15
C ASP A 19 -8.32 9.98 -14.33
N ILE A 20 -7.22 9.60 -14.97
CA ILE A 20 -5.91 9.50 -14.34
C ILE A 20 -4.91 10.38 -15.06
N ALA A 21 -3.86 10.80 -14.35
CA ALA A 21 -2.72 11.45 -14.98
C ALA A 21 -2.12 10.52 -16.06
N GLY A 22 -1.82 11.08 -17.23
CA GLY A 22 -1.19 10.34 -18.33
C GLY A 22 0.22 9.88 -17.97
N PHE A 23 0.83 9.08 -18.85
CA PHE A 23 2.21 8.64 -18.68
C PHE A 23 3.18 9.85 -18.72
N GLU A 24 4.02 9.99 -17.71
CA GLU A 24 4.94 11.13 -17.54
C GLU A 24 6.40 10.72 -17.74
N ILE A 25 7.09 11.42 -18.63
CA ILE A 25 8.54 11.29 -18.85
C ILE A 25 9.17 12.68 -18.75
N PHE A 26 9.72 13.00 -17.58
CA PHE A 26 10.43 14.25 -17.35
C PHE A 26 11.95 14.05 -17.31
N ASP A 27 12.69 15.17 -17.33
CA ASP A 27 14.15 15.18 -17.12
C ASP A 27 14.53 14.70 -15.70
N PHE A 28 13.61 14.82 -14.75
CA PHE A 28 13.73 14.34 -13.37
C PHE A 28 12.44 13.61 -12.97
N ASN A 29 12.50 12.28 -12.80
CA ASN A 29 11.35 11.46 -12.37
C ASN A 29 11.59 10.96 -10.95
N SER A 30 10.65 11.26 -10.05
CA SER A 30 10.68 10.92 -8.64
C SER A 30 9.74 9.74 -8.33
N PHE A 31 9.57 9.43 -7.04
CA PHE A 31 8.67 8.41 -6.50
C PHE A 31 7.22 8.57 -6.99
N GLU A 32 6.73 9.81 -7.10
CA GLU A 32 5.38 10.12 -7.57
C GLU A 32 5.18 9.72 -9.04
N GLN A 33 6.16 10.04 -9.91
CA GLN A 33 6.13 9.62 -11.31
C GLN A 33 6.17 8.10 -11.45
N LEU A 34 6.90 7.39 -10.59
CA LEU A 34 6.89 5.92 -10.59
C LEU A 34 5.47 5.39 -10.36
N TRP A 35 4.74 5.94 -9.39
CA TRP A 35 3.36 5.55 -9.11
C TRP A 35 2.40 5.89 -10.26
N ILE A 36 2.49 7.10 -10.83
CA ILE A 36 1.68 7.50 -11.98
C ILE A 36 1.93 6.56 -13.16
N ASN A 37 3.20 6.30 -13.48
CA ASN A 37 3.59 5.42 -14.58
C ASN A 37 3.21 3.95 -14.30
N PHE A 38 3.29 3.49 -13.05
CA PHE A 38 2.86 2.15 -12.64
C PHE A 38 1.34 1.94 -12.81
N VAL A 39 0.52 2.92 -12.40
CA VAL A 39 -0.93 2.86 -12.61
C VAL A 39 -1.24 2.85 -14.11
N ASN A 40 -0.57 3.69 -14.91
CA ASN A 40 -0.71 3.67 -16.36
C ASN A 40 -0.31 2.32 -16.98
N GLU A 41 0.78 1.70 -16.51
CA GLU A 41 1.21 0.36 -16.95
C GLU A 41 0.12 -0.69 -16.65
N LYS A 42 -0.45 -0.66 -15.45
CA LYS A 42 -1.55 -1.55 -15.05
C LYS A 42 -2.81 -1.33 -15.90
N LEU A 43 -3.20 -0.10 -16.16
CA LEU A 43 -4.36 0.21 -17.00
C LEU A 43 -4.14 -0.15 -18.46
N GLN A 44 -2.92 0.02 -18.97
CA GLN A 44 -2.57 -0.43 -20.32
C GLN A 44 -2.57 -1.96 -20.42
N GLN A 45 -2.12 -2.67 -19.38
CA GLN A 45 -2.26 -4.13 -19.32
C GLN A 45 -3.72 -4.57 -19.23
N PHE A 46 -4.54 -3.85 -18.44
CA PHE A 46 -5.99 -4.08 -18.40
C PHE A 46 -6.63 -3.90 -19.78
N PHE A 47 -6.22 -2.87 -20.53
CA PHE A 47 -6.62 -2.70 -21.93
C PHE A 47 -6.17 -3.88 -22.80
N ASN A 48 -4.89 -4.26 -22.75
CA ASN A 48 -4.34 -5.35 -23.56
C ASN A 48 -5.08 -6.66 -23.27
N HIS A 49 -5.33 -6.94 -21.99
CA HIS A 49 -6.07 -8.12 -21.57
C HIS A 49 -7.53 -8.09 -22.05
N HIS A 50 -8.24 -6.98 -21.88
CA HIS A 50 -9.64 -6.87 -22.33
C HIS A 50 -9.80 -6.87 -23.84
N MET A 51 -8.91 -6.20 -24.57
CA MET A 51 -9.05 -6.07 -26.02
C MET A 51 -8.51 -7.27 -26.79
N PHE A 52 -7.49 -7.94 -26.26
CA PHE A 52 -6.79 -8.99 -27.01
C PHE A 52 -7.04 -10.38 -26.44
N VAL A 53 -6.98 -10.55 -25.12
CA VAL A 53 -7.08 -11.87 -24.49
C VAL A 53 -8.53 -12.26 -24.30
N LEU A 54 -9.31 -11.45 -23.58
CA LEU A 54 -10.70 -11.73 -23.27
C LEU A 54 -11.58 -11.80 -24.52
N GLU A 55 -11.30 -10.99 -25.55
CA GLU A 55 -12.04 -11.04 -26.82
C GLU A 55 -11.82 -12.38 -27.55
N GLN A 56 -10.59 -12.87 -27.58
CA GLN A 56 -10.27 -14.16 -28.21
C GLN A 56 -10.73 -15.36 -27.37
N GLU A 57 -10.63 -15.27 -26.05
CA GLU A 57 -11.19 -16.26 -25.12
C GLU A 57 -12.71 -16.34 -25.26
N GLU A 58 -13.40 -15.22 -25.46
CA GLU A 58 -14.83 -15.21 -25.71
C GLU A 58 -15.17 -15.90 -27.03
N TYR A 59 -14.40 -15.67 -28.10
CA TYR A 59 -14.60 -16.38 -29.37
C TYR A 59 -14.40 -17.89 -29.22
N ALA A 60 -13.40 -18.31 -28.44
CA ALA A 60 -13.16 -19.71 -28.14
C ALA A 60 -14.30 -20.31 -27.30
N ARG A 61 -14.77 -19.58 -26.27
CA ARG A 61 -15.89 -19.98 -25.39
C ARG A 61 -17.19 -20.14 -26.15
N GLU A 62 -17.44 -19.27 -27.13
CA GLU A 62 -18.64 -19.30 -27.96
C GLU A 62 -18.50 -20.23 -29.18
N GLY A 63 -17.39 -20.96 -29.32
CA GLY A 63 -17.17 -21.96 -30.37
C GLY A 63 -17.04 -21.38 -31.78
N ILE A 64 -16.64 -20.10 -31.90
CA ILE A 64 -16.48 -19.44 -33.20
C ILE A 64 -15.19 -19.94 -33.86
N GLN A 65 -15.21 -20.13 -35.18
CA GLN A 65 -14.01 -20.41 -35.95
C GLN A 65 -13.10 -19.17 -35.96
N TRP A 66 -12.15 -19.14 -35.02
CA TRP A 66 -11.13 -18.10 -34.85
C TRP A 66 -9.75 -18.74 -34.65
N THR A 67 -8.75 -18.24 -35.37
CA THR A 67 -7.35 -18.60 -35.13
C THR A 67 -6.77 -17.68 -34.07
N PHE A 68 -6.28 -18.24 -32.96
CA PHE A 68 -5.64 -17.45 -31.92
C PHE A 68 -4.41 -16.73 -32.49
N ILE A 69 -4.36 -15.41 -32.32
CA ILE A 69 -3.23 -14.59 -32.73
C ILE A 69 -2.60 -14.06 -31.45
N ASP A 70 -1.37 -14.48 -31.18
CA ASP A 70 -0.55 -13.94 -30.11
C ASP A 70 0.16 -12.68 -30.59
N PHE A 71 -0.04 -11.57 -29.89
CA PHE A 71 0.48 -10.25 -30.25
C PHE A 71 1.72 -9.86 -29.43
N GLY A 72 2.13 -10.66 -28.44
CA GLY A 72 3.37 -10.45 -27.67
C GLY A 72 3.44 -9.15 -26.86
N LEU A 73 2.33 -8.42 -26.71
CA LEU A 73 2.22 -7.16 -25.97
C LEU A 73 1.83 -7.42 -24.50
N ASP A 74 2.66 -8.17 -23.78
CA ASP A 74 2.43 -8.47 -22.38
C ASP A 74 3.29 -7.57 -21.47
N LEU A 75 2.63 -6.67 -20.73
CA LEU A 75 3.27 -5.76 -19.78
C LEU A 75 3.38 -6.38 -18.37
N GLN A 76 2.89 -7.61 -18.19
CA GLN A 76 2.88 -8.30 -16.91
C GLN A 76 4.29 -8.40 -16.29
N ALA A 77 5.33 -8.62 -17.10
CA ALA A 77 6.71 -8.65 -16.61
C ALA A 77 7.14 -7.30 -15.98
N CYS A 78 6.73 -6.16 -16.57
CA CYS A 78 7.03 -4.84 -16.02
C CYS A 78 6.24 -4.55 -14.73
N ILE A 79 4.98 -5.01 -14.66
CA ILE A 79 4.13 -4.86 -13.47
C ILE A 79 4.66 -5.71 -12.33
N GLU A 80 5.07 -6.96 -12.61
CA GLU A 80 5.66 -7.87 -11.63
C GLU A 80 6.97 -7.34 -11.05
N LEU A 81 7.81 -6.70 -11.86
CA LEU A 81 9.02 -6.04 -11.39
C LEU A 81 8.74 -5.01 -10.28
N ILE A 82 7.59 -4.34 -10.32
CA ILE A 82 7.23 -3.29 -9.37
C ILE A 82 6.48 -3.85 -8.16
N GLU A 83 5.51 -4.75 -8.38
CA GLU A 83 4.54 -5.17 -7.35
C GLU A 83 4.86 -6.49 -6.63
N LYS A 84 5.57 -7.42 -7.29
CA LYS A 84 5.79 -8.78 -6.77
C LYS A 84 6.62 -8.75 -5.47
N PRO A 85 6.58 -9.81 -4.64
CA PRO A 85 7.57 -9.97 -3.57
C PRO A 85 9.00 -9.88 -4.14
N LEU A 86 9.86 -9.08 -3.50
CA LEU A 86 11.18 -8.66 -4.01
C LEU A 86 11.16 -7.75 -5.25
N GLY A 87 10.01 -7.15 -5.58
CA GLY A 87 9.89 -6.06 -6.55
C GLY A 87 10.23 -4.69 -5.93
N ILE A 88 10.24 -3.65 -6.78
CA ILE A 88 10.69 -2.31 -6.40
C ILE A 88 9.95 -1.76 -5.17
N LEU A 89 8.62 -1.90 -5.11
CA LEU A 89 7.81 -1.39 -3.98
C LEU A 89 8.04 -2.18 -2.69
N SER A 90 8.12 -3.51 -2.80
CA SER A 90 8.38 -4.38 -1.65
C SER A 90 9.75 -4.08 -1.03
N MET A 91 10.78 -3.90 -1.87
CA MET A 91 12.13 -3.56 -1.41
C MET A 91 12.20 -2.15 -0.81
N LEU A 92 11.46 -1.19 -1.37
CA LEU A 92 11.32 0.14 -0.79
C LEU A 92 10.68 0.10 0.60
N ASP A 93 9.60 -0.67 0.76
CA ASP A 93 8.90 -0.82 2.04
C ASP A 93 9.77 -1.51 3.10
N GLU A 94 10.61 -2.48 2.71
CA GLU A 94 11.58 -3.12 3.60
C GLU A 94 12.68 -2.14 4.03
N GLU A 95 13.27 -1.40 3.10
CA GLU A 95 14.31 -0.39 3.39
C GLU A 95 13.77 0.77 4.25
N CYS A 96 12.48 1.11 4.15
CA CYS A 96 11.88 2.16 4.97
C CYS A 96 11.93 1.83 6.48
N ILE A 97 11.98 0.55 6.85
CA ILE A 97 11.98 0.08 8.24
C ILE A 97 13.40 0.03 8.80
N VAL A 98 14.42 -0.07 7.94
CA VAL A 98 15.81 -0.22 8.36
C VAL A 98 16.36 1.14 8.83
N PRO A 99 16.80 1.28 10.11
CA PRO A 99 17.18 2.59 10.67
C PRO A 99 18.38 3.28 10.01
N LYS A 100 19.25 2.50 9.34
CA LYS A 100 20.47 2.98 8.67
C LYS A 100 20.38 2.93 7.13
N ALA A 101 19.21 2.58 6.58
CA ALA A 101 19.03 2.58 5.14
C ALA A 101 19.01 4.01 4.60
N THR A 102 19.56 4.18 3.41
CA THR A 102 19.59 5.43 2.65
C THR A 102 19.08 5.18 1.24
N ASP A 103 18.69 6.23 0.51
CA ASP A 103 18.21 6.08 -0.87
C ASP A 103 19.28 5.43 -1.78
N LEU A 104 20.56 5.62 -1.48
CA LEU A 104 21.68 4.99 -2.19
C LEU A 104 21.80 3.49 -1.88
N THR A 105 21.54 3.06 -0.64
CA THR A 105 21.52 1.62 -0.31
C THR A 105 20.35 0.92 -0.98
N LEU A 106 19.19 1.59 -1.07
CA LEU A 106 18.06 1.11 -1.87
C LEU A 106 18.43 0.98 -3.36
N ALA A 107 19.04 2.01 -3.95
CA ALA A 107 19.46 1.98 -5.35
C ALA A 107 20.48 0.86 -5.64
N GLN A 108 21.41 0.61 -4.73
CA GLN A 108 22.37 -0.50 -4.84
C GLN A 108 21.65 -1.85 -4.79
N LYS A 109 20.77 -2.06 -3.80
CA LYS A 109 19.99 -3.30 -3.70
C LYS A 109 19.12 -3.55 -4.92
N LEU A 110 18.48 -2.52 -5.47
CA LEU A 110 17.69 -2.65 -6.72
C LEU A 110 18.56 -3.07 -7.90
N ASN A 111 19.76 -2.50 -8.03
CA ASN A 111 20.70 -2.90 -9.06
C ASN A 111 21.19 -4.34 -8.86
N ASP A 112 21.59 -4.74 -7.66
CA ASP A 112 22.08 -6.10 -7.38
C ASP A 112 21.00 -7.18 -7.61
N GLN A 113 19.74 -6.82 -7.31
CA GLN A 113 18.62 -7.73 -7.45
C GLN A 113 18.17 -7.87 -8.92
N HIS A 114 18.00 -6.76 -9.65
CA HIS A 114 17.31 -6.75 -10.94
C HIS A 114 18.22 -6.53 -12.16
N LEU A 115 19.38 -5.90 -12.01
CA LEU A 115 20.25 -5.57 -13.14
C LEU A 115 20.80 -6.85 -13.78
N GLY A 116 20.58 -6.98 -15.09
CA GLY A 116 21.01 -8.16 -15.87
C GLY A 116 20.14 -9.41 -15.68
N LYS A 117 19.24 -9.44 -14.69
CA LYS A 117 18.29 -10.54 -14.47
C LYS A 117 16.91 -10.26 -15.06
N HIS A 118 16.44 -9.01 -14.99
CA HIS A 118 15.12 -8.63 -15.47
C HIS A 118 15.19 -7.84 -16.79
N PRO A 119 14.43 -8.20 -17.85
CA PRO A 119 14.54 -7.58 -19.18
C PRO A 119 14.12 -6.10 -19.21
N ASN A 120 13.23 -5.67 -18.31
CA ASN A 120 12.75 -4.29 -18.26
C ASN A 120 13.59 -3.36 -17.35
N PHE A 121 14.60 -3.88 -16.64
CA PHE A 121 15.43 -3.07 -15.73
C PHE A 121 16.79 -2.76 -16.36
N GLU A 122 17.11 -1.48 -16.52
CA GLU A 122 18.31 -1.01 -17.22
C GLU A 122 19.16 -0.08 -16.37
N LYS A 123 20.48 -0.09 -16.62
CA LYS A 123 21.38 0.91 -16.03
C LYS A 123 21.15 2.27 -16.72
N PRO A 124 21.07 3.38 -15.98
CA PRO A 124 20.82 4.68 -16.58
C PRO A 124 22.03 5.08 -17.42
N LYS A 125 21.78 5.47 -18.67
CA LYS A 125 22.83 6.04 -19.51
C LYS A 125 23.33 7.35 -18.90
N PRO A 126 24.62 7.71 -19.05
CA PRO A 126 25.14 8.96 -18.53
C PRO A 126 24.31 10.15 -19.06
N PRO A 127 23.99 11.13 -18.20
CA PRO A 127 23.10 12.23 -18.58
C PRO A 127 23.67 13.01 -19.76
N LYS A 128 22.87 13.20 -20.82
CA LYS A 128 23.19 14.10 -21.93
C LYS A 128 22.40 15.40 -21.76
N GLY A 129 23.09 16.55 -21.72
CA GLY A 129 22.44 17.87 -21.68
C GLY A 129 21.83 18.23 -20.33
N LYS A 130 20.57 18.70 -20.31
CA LYS A 130 19.84 19.17 -19.11
C LYS A 130 19.22 18.05 -18.24
N GLN A 131 19.48 16.78 -18.55
CA GLN A 131 18.87 15.64 -17.85
C GLN A 131 19.44 15.49 -16.44
N GLY A 132 18.57 15.23 -15.46
CA GLY A 132 18.96 15.02 -14.07
C GLY A 132 19.77 13.74 -13.84
N GLU A 133 20.41 13.65 -12.68
CA GLU A 133 21.02 12.39 -12.21
C GLU A 133 19.93 11.33 -11.99
N ALA A 134 20.21 10.11 -12.43
CA ALA A 134 19.29 8.98 -12.31
C ALA A 134 20.06 7.77 -11.77
N HIS A 135 19.41 7.02 -10.88
CA HIS A 135 20.00 5.89 -10.18
C HIS A 135 19.69 4.55 -10.88
N PHE A 136 18.51 4.44 -11.51
CA PHE A 136 18.14 3.33 -12.37
C PHE A 136 17.26 3.79 -13.54
N ALA A 137 17.12 2.96 -14.56
CA ALA A 137 16.18 3.17 -15.67
C ALA A 137 15.28 1.94 -15.85
N MET A 138 14.05 2.16 -16.29
CA MET A 138 13.07 1.09 -16.49
C MET A 138 12.39 1.25 -17.84
N ARG A 139 12.23 0.13 -18.54
CA ARG A 139 11.55 0.06 -19.84
C ARG A 139 10.06 -0.19 -19.60
N HIS A 140 9.28 0.87 -19.77
CA HIS A 140 7.82 0.86 -19.77
C HIS A 140 7.27 0.68 -21.19
N TYR A 141 5.96 0.44 -21.32
CA TYR A 141 5.30 0.39 -22.62
C TYR A 141 5.47 1.69 -23.44
N ALA A 142 5.53 2.85 -22.78
CA ALA A 142 5.67 4.17 -23.40
C ALA A 142 7.14 4.57 -23.71
N GLY A 143 8.11 3.79 -23.24
CA GLY A 143 9.54 4.06 -23.43
C GLY A 143 10.37 3.84 -22.17
N THR A 144 11.68 4.10 -22.28
CA THR A 144 12.60 3.99 -21.14
C THR A 144 12.55 5.26 -20.28
N VAL A 145 12.18 5.12 -19.01
CA VAL A 145 12.12 6.21 -18.03
C VAL A 145 13.29 6.12 -17.06
N ARG A 146 13.88 7.27 -16.73
CA ARG A 146 15.02 7.40 -15.81
C ARG A 146 14.53 7.89 -14.46
N TYR A 147 14.70 7.10 -13.41
CA TYR A 147 14.23 7.42 -12.07
C TYR A 147 15.37 7.84 -11.15
N ASN A 148 15.09 8.86 -10.33
CA ASN A 148 15.96 9.29 -9.25
C ASN A 148 15.35 8.85 -7.91
N VAL A 149 16.10 8.04 -7.15
CA VAL A 149 15.70 7.46 -5.86
C VAL A 149 15.85 8.43 -4.68
N SER A 150 16.46 9.61 -4.87
CA SER A 150 16.62 10.60 -3.81
C SER A 150 15.30 10.96 -3.14
N ASN A 151 15.30 10.95 -1.81
CA ASN A 151 14.17 11.16 -0.89
C ASN A 151 13.02 10.15 -1.04
N TRP A 152 13.22 8.98 -1.67
CA TRP A 152 12.16 7.97 -1.76
C TRP A 152 11.80 7.39 -0.40
N LEU A 153 12.80 7.11 0.45
CA LEU A 153 12.53 6.58 1.79
C LEU A 153 11.76 7.59 2.65
N GLU A 154 12.06 8.89 2.56
CA GLU A 154 11.35 9.93 3.30
C GLU A 154 9.92 10.11 2.80
N LYS A 155 9.73 10.18 1.48
CA LYS A 155 8.41 10.29 0.84
C LYS A 155 7.50 9.09 1.11
N ASN A 156 8.06 7.89 1.18
CA ASN A 156 7.27 6.68 1.44
C ASN A 156 6.92 6.52 2.94
N LYS A 157 7.76 7.05 3.84
CA LYS A 157 7.48 7.10 5.28
C LYS A 157 6.48 8.20 5.65
N ASP A 158 6.50 9.31 4.92
CA ASP A 158 5.69 10.52 5.17
C ASP A 158 5.68 10.95 6.65
N PRO A 159 6.86 11.17 7.28
CA PRO A 159 6.94 11.42 8.70
C PRO A 159 6.40 12.81 9.06
N LEU A 160 5.23 12.85 9.70
CA LEU A 160 4.68 14.08 10.29
C LEU A 160 5.03 14.18 11.78
N ASN A 161 5.06 15.42 12.30
CA ASN A 161 5.27 15.65 13.73
C ASN A 161 3.99 15.39 14.52
N ASP A 162 3.97 14.29 15.27
CA ASP A 162 2.83 13.85 16.08
C ASP A 162 2.35 14.88 17.11
N THR A 163 3.24 15.67 17.71
CA THR A 163 2.81 16.71 18.67
C THR A 163 2.01 17.82 17.98
N VAL A 164 2.40 18.20 16.76
CA VAL A 164 1.66 19.19 15.98
C VAL A 164 0.31 18.61 15.57
N VAL A 165 0.26 17.36 15.10
CA VAL A 165 -0.99 16.71 14.72
C VAL A 165 -1.95 16.57 15.92
N SER A 166 -1.43 16.23 17.11
CA SER A 166 -2.23 16.16 18.33
C SER A 166 -2.84 17.52 18.70
N VAL A 167 -2.09 18.62 18.57
CA VAL A 167 -2.62 19.98 18.77
C VAL A 167 -3.70 20.31 17.73
N MET A 168 -3.49 19.92 16.47
CA MET A 168 -4.48 20.11 15.41
C MET A 168 -5.79 19.36 15.70
N LYS A 169 -5.72 18.09 16.12
CA LYS A 169 -6.88 17.30 16.52
C LYS A 169 -7.69 17.93 17.65
N HIS A 170 -7.01 18.49 18.65
CA HIS A 170 -7.63 19.08 19.84
C HIS A 170 -7.89 20.59 19.72
N SER A 171 -7.81 21.15 18.50
CA SER A 171 -8.07 22.56 18.27
C SER A 171 -9.54 22.91 18.55
N THR A 172 -9.79 23.76 19.54
CA THR A 172 -11.15 24.18 19.94
C THR A 172 -11.69 25.35 19.11
N GLY A 173 -10.84 26.05 18.37
CA GLY A 173 -11.21 27.24 17.59
C GLY A 173 -11.74 26.93 16.18
N ASN A 174 -11.59 25.70 15.67
CA ASN A 174 -12.01 25.33 14.33
C ASN A 174 -12.41 23.85 14.22
N LEU A 175 -13.72 23.58 14.18
CA LEU A 175 -14.28 22.23 14.09
C LEU A 175 -13.85 21.50 12.81
N LEU A 176 -13.67 22.21 11.69
CA LEU A 176 -13.19 21.61 10.44
C LEU A 176 -11.77 21.06 10.60
N LEU A 177 -10.94 21.73 11.39
CA LEU A 177 -9.58 21.30 11.65
C LEU A 177 -9.57 20.02 12.47
N THR A 178 -10.44 19.90 13.48
CA THR A 178 -10.66 18.64 14.19
C THR A 178 -11.13 17.53 13.25
N GLU A 179 -12.09 17.79 12.35
CA GLU A 179 -12.61 16.78 11.41
C GLU A 179 -11.56 16.30 10.39
N ILE A 180 -10.70 17.20 9.88
CA ILE A 180 -9.62 16.85 8.93
C ILE A 180 -8.59 15.92 9.57
N TRP A 181 -8.23 16.16 10.82
CA TRP A 181 -7.16 15.43 11.50
C TRP A 181 -7.65 14.24 12.35
N GLN A 182 -8.97 14.04 12.47
CA GLN A 182 -9.56 13.00 13.31
C GLN A 182 -9.10 11.58 12.93
N ASP A 183 -8.95 11.32 11.63
CA ASP A 183 -8.61 9.98 11.09
C ASP A 183 -7.10 9.68 11.14
N TYR A 184 -6.24 10.70 11.30
CA TYR A 184 -4.80 10.49 11.38
C TYR A 184 -4.46 9.81 12.71
N THR A 185 -3.72 8.70 12.72
CA THR A 185 -3.34 8.03 13.97
C THR A 185 -1.90 8.40 14.33
N THR A 186 -1.69 9.06 15.47
CA THR A 186 -0.33 9.41 15.95
C THR A 186 0.41 8.18 16.47
N GLN A 187 1.75 8.22 16.52
CA GLN A 187 2.54 7.10 17.04
C GLN A 187 2.25 6.85 18.54
N GLU A 188 1.94 7.89 19.31
CA GLU A 188 1.54 7.78 20.72
C GLU A 188 0.19 7.07 20.89
N GLU A 189 -0.82 7.40 20.08
CA GLU A 189 -2.13 6.72 20.07
C GLU A 189 -2.00 5.26 19.60
N ALA A 190 -1.19 5.00 18.58
CA ALA A 190 -0.91 3.64 18.11
C ALA A 190 -0.15 2.80 19.15
N ALA A 191 0.79 3.41 19.88
CA ALA A 191 1.52 2.76 20.96
C ALA A 191 0.66 2.54 22.21
N ALA A 192 -0.27 3.46 22.52
CA ALA A 192 -1.25 3.30 23.59
C ALA A 192 -2.25 2.17 23.27
N ALA A 193 -2.77 2.13 22.04
CA ALA A 193 -3.65 1.05 21.57
C ALA A 193 -2.95 -0.32 21.53
N ALA A 194 -1.62 -0.36 21.35
CA ALA A 194 -0.83 -1.59 21.44
C ALA A 194 -0.59 -2.04 22.90
N LYS A 195 -0.68 -1.14 23.88
CA LYS A 195 -0.52 -1.44 25.33
C LYS A 195 -1.84 -1.87 25.99
N ASP A 196 -2.97 -1.31 25.57
CA ASP A 196 -4.29 -1.75 26.02
C ASP A 196 -4.73 -2.99 25.24
N GLY A 197 -4.43 -4.18 25.77
CA GLY A 197 -4.74 -5.48 25.18
C GLY A 197 -6.24 -5.83 25.10
N GLY A 198 -7.06 -4.99 24.48
CA GLY A 198 -8.50 -5.16 24.34
C GLY A 198 -8.95 -5.39 22.90
N GLY A 199 -9.06 -6.66 22.49
CA GLY A 199 -10.20 -7.22 21.75
C GLY A 199 -10.72 -6.62 20.43
N ALA A 200 -10.09 -5.60 19.83
CA ALA A 200 -10.42 -5.16 18.47
C ALA A 200 -9.41 -5.80 17.51
N GLY A 201 -9.91 -6.56 16.53
CA GLY A 201 -9.14 -7.44 15.67
C GLY A 201 -7.81 -6.86 15.22
N LYS A 202 -6.75 -7.69 15.29
CA LYS A 202 -5.51 -7.51 14.53
C LYS A 202 -5.86 -7.39 13.05
N LYS A 203 -6.24 -6.18 12.60
CA LYS A 203 -6.01 -5.77 11.22
C LYS A 203 -4.51 -5.87 11.04
N LYS A 204 -4.10 -6.74 10.13
CA LYS A 204 -2.72 -6.93 9.72
C LYS A 204 -2.23 -5.61 9.12
N GLY A 205 -1.65 -4.78 9.98
CA GLY A 205 -0.73 -3.73 9.63
C GLY A 205 0.34 -3.79 10.70
N LYS A 206 1.62 -3.78 10.29
CA LYS A 206 2.69 -3.27 11.15
C LYS A 206 2.12 -2.04 11.87
N SER A 207 2.34 -1.92 13.18
CA SER A 207 1.87 -0.82 14.05
C SER A 207 1.40 0.40 13.26
N GLY A 208 0.20 0.94 13.50
CA GLY A 208 -0.36 2.06 12.71
C GLY A 208 0.58 3.26 12.45
N SER A 209 1.71 3.34 13.15
CA SER A 209 2.88 4.19 12.88
C SER A 209 3.76 3.84 11.66
N PHE A 210 3.57 2.72 10.96
CA PHE A 210 4.47 2.24 9.87
C PHE A 210 3.74 1.68 8.65
N MET A 211 2.50 2.11 8.41
CA MET A 211 1.85 1.89 7.11
C MET A 211 2.45 2.89 6.12
N THR A 212 3.24 2.41 5.16
CA THR A 212 3.85 3.27 4.14
C THR A 212 2.81 3.74 3.13
N VAL A 213 3.10 4.86 2.47
CA VAL A 213 2.29 5.38 1.36
C VAL A 213 2.12 4.30 0.27
N SER A 214 3.19 3.56 -0.03
CA SER A 214 3.17 2.48 -1.03
C SER A 214 2.17 1.37 -0.73
N MET A 215 2.02 0.96 0.54
CA MET A 215 1.06 -0.08 0.92
C MET A 215 -0.38 0.37 0.72
N LEU A 216 -0.70 1.61 1.13
CA LEU A 216 -2.04 2.19 1.01
C LEU A 216 -2.46 2.34 -0.45
N TYR A 217 -1.56 2.89 -1.29
CA TYR A 217 -1.82 3.06 -2.72
C TYR A 217 -1.97 1.72 -3.44
N ARG A 218 -1.18 0.70 -3.09
CA ARG A 218 -1.31 -0.64 -3.67
C ARG A 218 -2.67 -1.28 -3.37
N GLU A 219 -3.15 -1.18 -2.13
CA GLU A 219 -4.46 -1.71 -1.75
C GLU A 219 -5.59 -0.97 -2.47
N SER A 220 -5.54 0.36 -2.50
CA SER A 220 -6.51 1.18 -3.22
C SER A 220 -6.55 0.86 -4.72
N LEU A 221 -5.38 0.72 -5.35
CA LEU A 221 -5.27 0.36 -6.75
C LEU A 221 -5.82 -1.04 -7.03
N ASN A 222 -5.55 -2.03 -6.18
CA ASN A 222 -6.08 -3.38 -6.35
C ASN A 222 -7.60 -3.43 -6.19
N ASN A 223 -8.17 -2.64 -5.28
CA ASN A 223 -9.63 -2.49 -5.16
C ASN A 223 -10.23 -1.85 -6.41
N LEU A 224 -9.58 -0.81 -6.97
CA LEU A 224 -9.98 -0.18 -8.22
C LEU A 224 -9.94 -1.18 -9.39
N MET A 225 -8.84 -1.93 -9.56
CA MET A 225 -8.70 -2.92 -10.65
C MET A 225 -9.74 -4.03 -10.52
N THR A 226 -10.04 -4.49 -9.30
CA THR A 226 -11.10 -5.47 -9.05
C THR A 226 -12.46 -4.94 -9.49
N MET A 227 -12.78 -3.68 -9.14
CA MET A 227 -14.02 -3.04 -9.57
C MET A 227 -14.08 -2.91 -11.10
N LEU A 228 -12.99 -2.49 -11.75
CA LEU A 228 -12.92 -2.34 -13.21
C LEU A 228 -13.14 -3.68 -13.93
N ASN A 229 -12.51 -4.76 -13.47
CA ASN A 229 -12.68 -6.11 -14.03
C ASN A 229 -14.12 -6.64 -13.91
N MET A 230 -14.90 -6.17 -12.93
CA MET A 230 -16.32 -6.52 -12.78
C MET A 230 -17.24 -5.70 -13.69
N THR A 231 -16.75 -4.63 -14.31
CA THR A 231 -17.52 -3.75 -15.20
C THR A 231 -17.22 -3.99 -16.67
N HIS A 232 -18.08 -3.46 -17.56
CA HIS A 232 -17.81 -3.45 -19.00
C HIS A 232 -16.99 -2.20 -19.36
N PRO A 233 -15.71 -2.34 -19.78
CA PRO A 233 -14.87 -1.18 -20.02
C PRO A 233 -15.18 -0.51 -21.37
N HIS A 234 -15.14 0.81 -21.38
CA HIS A 234 -15.18 1.64 -22.59
C HIS A 234 -13.94 2.52 -22.61
N PHE A 235 -13.14 2.41 -23.67
CA PHE A 235 -11.85 3.10 -23.76
C PHE A 235 -11.93 4.32 -24.69
N ILE A 236 -11.43 5.45 -24.20
CA ILE A 236 -11.19 6.67 -25.00
C ILE A 236 -9.71 7.01 -24.85
N ARG A 237 -8.96 6.97 -25.96
CA ARG A 237 -7.53 7.28 -25.96
C ARG A 237 -7.26 8.69 -26.46
N CYS A 238 -6.83 9.55 -25.56
CA CYS A 238 -6.39 10.90 -25.87
C CYS A 238 -4.95 10.84 -26.40
N ILE A 239 -4.69 11.48 -27.55
CA ILE A 239 -3.36 11.59 -28.15
C ILE A 239 -2.93 13.05 -28.12
N ILE A 240 -1.73 13.31 -27.61
CA ILE A 240 -1.17 14.66 -27.55
C ILE A 240 -0.65 15.04 -28.94
N PRO A 241 -1.18 16.11 -29.58
CA PRO A 241 -0.76 16.48 -30.93
C PRO A 241 0.60 17.17 -30.95
N ASN A 242 0.96 17.93 -29.91
CA ASN A 242 2.26 18.59 -29.75
C ASN A 242 2.49 18.99 -28.28
N GLU A 243 3.76 19.08 -27.87
CA GLU A 243 4.15 19.49 -26.50
C GLU A 243 3.93 20.99 -26.24
N LYS A 244 3.86 21.82 -27.30
CA LYS A 244 3.65 23.26 -27.20
C LYS A 244 2.20 23.63 -26.82
N LYS A 245 1.30 22.64 -26.72
CA LYS A 245 -0.14 22.82 -26.47
C LYS A 245 -0.81 23.79 -27.45
N GLN A 246 -0.29 23.89 -28.67
CA GLN A 246 -0.83 24.76 -29.73
C GLN A 246 -1.89 24.03 -30.56
N SER A 247 -3.03 24.67 -30.81
CA SER A 247 -4.05 24.10 -31.70
C SER A 247 -3.55 24.06 -33.16
N GLY A 248 -3.90 23.00 -33.89
CA GLY A 248 -3.59 22.83 -35.31
C GLY A 248 -2.13 22.45 -35.64
N LEU A 249 -1.24 22.41 -34.65
CA LEU A 249 0.13 21.91 -34.80
C LEU A 249 0.17 20.42 -34.46
N LEU A 250 0.74 19.60 -35.35
CA LEU A 250 0.92 18.17 -35.12
C LEU A 250 2.40 17.79 -35.25
N ASP A 251 2.96 17.19 -34.21
CA ASP A 251 4.27 16.57 -34.22
C ASP A 251 4.14 15.09 -34.58
N ALA A 252 4.56 14.75 -35.79
CA ALA A 252 4.42 13.40 -36.33
C ALA A 252 5.23 12.36 -35.53
N ALA A 253 6.42 12.70 -35.04
CA ALA A 253 7.26 11.76 -34.32
C ALA A 253 6.67 11.43 -32.94
N LEU A 254 6.17 12.45 -32.25
CA LEU A 254 5.48 12.30 -30.96
C LEU A 254 4.20 11.48 -31.09
N VAL A 255 3.36 11.78 -32.10
CA VAL A 255 2.12 11.04 -32.33
C VAL A 255 2.38 9.60 -32.74
N LEU A 256 3.38 9.35 -33.59
CA LEU A 256 3.74 8.00 -34.02
C LEU A 256 4.22 7.15 -32.83
N ASN A 257 5.04 7.71 -31.95
CA ASN A 257 5.50 7.02 -30.75
C ASN A 257 4.30 6.67 -29.83
N GLN A 258 3.40 7.63 -29.58
CA GLN A 258 2.20 7.39 -28.78
C GLN A 258 1.29 6.29 -29.36
N LEU A 259 1.05 6.28 -30.67
CA LEU A 259 0.20 5.27 -31.32
C LEU A 259 0.80 3.87 -31.25
N THR A 260 2.13 3.78 -31.33
CA THR A 260 2.89 2.53 -31.23
C THR A 260 2.87 2.00 -29.80
N CYS A 261 3.25 2.83 -28.82
CA CYS A 261 3.28 2.45 -27.42
C CYS A 261 1.90 2.09 -26.86
N ASN A 262 0.86 2.85 -27.23
CA ASN A 262 -0.49 2.55 -26.79
C ASN A 262 -1.04 1.25 -27.42
N GLY A 263 -0.40 0.66 -28.44
CA GLY A 263 -0.92 -0.52 -29.12
C GLY A 263 -2.20 -0.25 -29.91
N VAL A 264 -2.36 0.98 -30.42
CA VAL A 264 -3.56 1.39 -31.18
C VAL A 264 -3.63 0.66 -32.52
N LEU A 265 -2.48 0.43 -33.15
CA LEU A 265 -2.41 -0.26 -34.44
C LEU A 265 -2.88 -1.71 -34.33
N GLU A 266 -2.47 -2.40 -33.26
CA GLU A 266 -2.86 -3.76 -32.93
C GLU A 266 -4.35 -3.83 -32.55
N GLY A 267 -4.83 -2.87 -31.75
CA GLY A 267 -6.26 -2.68 -31.46
C GLY A 267 -7.10 -2.56 -32.72
N ILE A 268 -6.71 -1.71 -33.66
CA ILE A 268 -7.41 -1.56 -34.94
C ILE A 268 -7.36 -2.86 -35.76
N ARG A 269 -6.21 -3.55 -35.77
CA ARG A 269 -6.05 -4.82 -36.51
C ARG A 269 -7.02 -5.89 -36.01
N ILE A 270 -7.23 -6.00 -34.70
CA ILE A 270 -8.18 -6.95 -34.10
C ILE A 270 -9.61 -6.51 -34.34
N CYS A 271 -9.96 -5.25 -34.15
CA CYS A 271 -11.31 -4.76 -34.46
C CYS A 271 -11.69 -4.95 -35.94
N ARG A 272 -10.69 -4.97 -36.85
CA ARG A 272 -10.90 -5.24 -38.29
C ARG A 272 -11.01 -6.72 -38.62
N LYS A 273 -10.18 -7.58 -38.01
CA LYS A 273 -10.18 -9.04 -38.28
C LYS A 273 -11.28 -9.75 -37.48
N GLY A 274 -11.57 -9.29 -36.27
CA GLY A 274 -12.56 -9.83 -35.34
C GLY A 274 -13.97 -9.23 -35.52
N PHE A 275 -14.81 -9.46 -34.53
CA PHE A 275 -16.24 -9.14 -34.52
C PHE A 275 -16.60 -8.34 -33.26
N PRO A 276 -16.32 -7.02 -33.23
CA PRO A 276 -16.41 -6.21 -32.01
C PRO A 276 -17.84 -6.01 -31.50
N ASN A 277 -18.86 -6.21 -32.35
CA ASN A 277 -20.25 -6.06 -31.96
C ASN A 277 -20.85 -7.43 -31.66
N ARG A 278 -21.45 -7.60 -30.48
CA ARG A 278 -22.10 -8.86 -30.08
C ARG A 278 -23.47 -8.64 -29.48
N THR A 279 -24.40 -9.53 -29.78
CA THR A 279 -25.77 -9.51 -29.25
C THR A 279 -26.20 -10.90 -28.83
N LEU A 280 -26.83 -11.05 -27.66
CA LEU A 280 -27.44 -12.30 -27.25
C LEU A 280 -28.53 -12.73 -28.25
N HIS A 281 -28.68 -14.04 -28.48
CA HIS A 281 -29.69 -14.54 -29.43
C HIS A 281 -31.11 -14.06 -29.11
N LYS A 282 -31.47 -13.99 -27.81
CA LYS A 282 -32.77 -13.49 -27.34
C LYS A 282 -32.99 -12.03 -27.74
N ASP A 283 -32.00 -11.18 -27.48
CA ASP A 283 -32.08 -9.75 -27.77
C ASP A 283 -32.08 -9.50 -29.27
N PHE A 284 -31.24 -10.23 -30.02
CA PHE A 284 -31.20 -10.17 -31.47
C PHE A 284 -32.56 -10.53 -32.08
N LYS A 285 -33.14 -11.66 -31.66
CA LYS A 285 -34.47 -12.09 -32.10
C LYS A 285 -35.54 -11.04 -31.80
N GLN A 286 -35.58 -10.54 -30.56
CA GLN A 286 -36.59 -9.55 -30.16
C GLN A 286 -36.44 -8.25 -30.97
N ARG A 287 -35.22 -7.75 -31.10
CA ARG A 287 -34.91 -6.44 -31.70
C ARG A 287 -35.10 -6.42 -33.22
N TYR A 288 -34.68 -7.47 -33.92
CA TYR A 288 -34.73 -7.56 -35.38
C TYR A 288 -35.89 -8.42 -35.91
N SER A 289 -36.81 -8.86 -35.04
CA SER A 289 -38.02 -9.60 -35.44
C SER A 289 -38.83 -8.91 -36.54
N ILE A 290 -38.85 -7.58 -36.56
CA ILE A 290 -39.56 -6.80 -37.58
C ILE A 290 -39.02 -7.01 -39.00
N LEU A 291 -37.73 -7.32 -39.13
CA LEU A 291 -37.09 -7.57 -40.43
C LEU A 291 -37.38 -8.99 -40.94
N ALA A 292 -37.56 -9.95 -40.03
CA ALA A 292 -37.74 -11.37 -40.36
C ALA A 292 -38.78 -12.03 -39.45
N ALA A 293 -40.03 -11.55 -39.53
CA ALA A 293 -41.10 -11.92 -38.60
C ALA A 293 -41.46 -13.41 -38.64
N ASN A 294 -41.58 -13.98 -39.84
CA ASN A 294 -41.96 -15.39 -40.03
C ASN A 294 -40.86 -16.34 -39.52
N GLU A 295 -39.60 -15.97 -39.76
CA GLU A 295 -38.42 -16.75 -39.41
C GLU A 295 -38.16 -16.68 -37.90
N SER A 296 -38.51 -15.58 -37.24
CA SER A 296 -38.39 -15.44 -35.79
C SER A 296 -39.30 -16.39 -34.99
N ILE A 297 -40.38 -16.89 -35.59
CA ILE A 297 -41.38 -17.79 -34.98
C ILE A 297 -41.12 -19.26 -35.37
N SER A 298 -40.19 -19.51 -36.30
CA SER A 298 -39.99 -20.82 -36.92
C SER A 298 -39.51 -21.95 -35.98
N SER A 299 -38.88 -21.62 -34.85
CA SER A 299 -38.35 -22.61 -33.91
C SER A 299 -38.46 -22.17 -32.44
N THR A 300 -38.47 -23.14 -31.51
CA THR A 300 -38.36 -22.90 -30.07
C THR A 300 -36.92 -22.58 -29.66
N ASP A 301 -35.94 -23.07 -30.43
CA ASP A 301 -34.52 -22.87 -30.17
C ASP A 301 -34.05 -21.49 -30.68
N MET A 302 -33.50 -20.68 -29.76
CA MET A 302 -33.15 -19.28 -30.02
C MET A 302 -32.00 -19.13 -31.01
N ARG A 303 -31.06 -20.08 -31.01
CA ARG A 303 -29.94 -20.10 -31.96
C ARG A 303 -30.42 -20.32 -33.39
N LYS A 304 -31.25 -21.36 -33.59
CA LYS A 304 -31.82 -21.68 -34.91
C LYS A 304 -32.70 -20.55 -35.43
N CYS A 305 -33.41 -19.84 -34.55
CA CYS A 305 -34.15 -18.63 -34.93
C CYS A 305 -33.21 -17.54 -35.45
N ALA A 306 -32.12 -17.26 -34.73
CA ALA A 306 -31.15 -16.25 -35.16
C ALA A 306 -30.48 -16.64 -36.50
N GLU A 307 -30.12 -17.92 -36.68
CA GLU A 307 -29.58 -18.46 -37.93
C GLU A 307 -30.56 -18.29 -39.11
N ALA A 308 -31.85 -18.62 -38.91
CA ALA A 308 -32.88 -18.47 -39.94
C ALA A 308 -33.16 -17.01 -40.29
N MET A 309 -33.20 -16.12 -39.29
CA MET A 309 -33.36 -14.68 -39.50
C MET A 309 -32.18 -14.10 -40.28
N LEU A 310 -30.94 -14.42 -39.88
CA LEU A 310 -29.74 -13.97 -40.59
C LEU A 310 -29.68 -14.52 -42.02
N SER A 311 -30.05 -15.79 -42.23
CA SER A 311 -30.10 -16.40 -43.57
C SER A 311 -31.06 -15.67 -44.50
N LYS A 312 -32.20 -15.17 -43.99
CA LYS A 312 -33.11 -14.34 -44.78
C LYS A 312 -32.54 -12.97 -45.08
N ILE A 313 -31.96 -12.31 -44.09
CA ILE A 313 -31.33 -10.99 -44.25
C ILE A 313 -30.18 -11.08 -45.28
N VAL A 314 -29.47 -12.21 -45.33
CA VAL A 314 -28.46 -12.50 -46.37
C VAL A 314 -29.12 -12.73 -47.74
N LYS A 315 -30.22 -13.48 -47.83
CA LYS A 315 -30.97 -13.67 -49.09
C LYS A 315 -31.53 -12.38 -49.66
N GLU A 316 -31.90 -11.43 -48.79
CA GLU A 316 -32.38 -10.10 -49.18
C GLU A 316 -31.22 -9.14 -49.54
N ASN A 317 -29.97 -9.62 -49.59
CA ASN A 317 -28.75 -8.87 -49.90
C ASN A 317 -28.46 -7.68 -48.95
N ILE A 318 -29.00 -7.71 -47.74
CA ILE A 318 -28.74 -6.70 -46.70
C ILE A 318 -27.41 -7.00 -45.98
N LEU A 319 -27.06 -8.28 -45.83
CA LEU A 319 -25.83 -8.74 -45.21
C LEU A 319 -25.11 -9.80 -46.05
N THR A 320 -23.79 -9.94 -45.87
CA THR A 320 -22.99 -11.04 -46.39
C THR A 320 -22.56 -11.99 -45.26
N GLU A 321 -22.25 -13.24 -45.57
CA GLU A 321 -21.79 -14.23 -44.58
C GLU A 321 -20.44 -13.88 -43.93
N GLU A 322 -19.64 -12.99 -44.52
CA GLU A 322 -18.40 -12.50 -43.91
C GLU A 322 -18.62 -11.44 -42.82
N ASN A 323 -19.82 -10.85 -42.76
CA ASN A 323 -20.14 -9.75 -41.86
C ASN A 323 -20.54 -10.22 -40.45
N PHE A 324 -20.86 -11.50 -40.28
CA PHE A 324 -21.29 -12.07 -39.00
C PHE A 324 -20.75 -13.47 -38.74
N ARG A 325 -20.74 -13.85 -37.46
CA ARG A 325 -20.50 -15.22 -36.98
C ARG A 325 -21.51 -15.55 -35.90
N ILE A 326 -21.90 -16.81 -35.81
CA ILE A 326 -22.91 -17.28 -34.85
C ILE A 326 -22.17 -18.14 -33.83
N GLY A 327 -22.17 -17.68 -32.58
CA GLY A 327 -21.68 -18.42 -31.43
C GLY A 327 -22.77 -19.29 -30.81
N GLU A 328 -22.43 -19.97 -29.72
CA GLU A 328 -23.38 -20.81 -28.98
C GLU A 328 -24.53 -20.02 -28.35
N THR A 329 -24.25 -18.85 -27.77
CA THR A 329 -25.25 -18.01 -27.07
C THR A 329 -25.44 -16.63 -27.69
N LYS A 330 -24.44 -16.18 -28.47
CA LYS A 330 -24.38 -14.81 -29.05
C LYS A 330 -24.23 -14.83 -30.57
N VAL A 331 -24.63 -13.73 -31.20
CA VAL A 331 -24.30 -13.41 -32.60
C VAL A 331 -23.25 -12.30 -32.59
N PHE A 332 -22.23 -12.47 -33.42
CA PHE A 332 -21.08 -11.58 -33.54
C PHE A 332 -21.11 -10.89 -34.91
N PHE A 333 -20.85 -9.58 -34.95
CA PHE A 333 -20.90 -8.74 -36.13
C PHE A 333 -19.61 -7.94 -36.30
N LYS A 334 -19.22 -7.71 -37.56
CA LYS A 334 -18.16 -6.76 -37.88
C LYS A 334 -18.57 -5.32 -37.54
N ALA A 335 -17.57 -4.45 -37.43
CA ALA A 335 -17.79 -3.02 -37.23
C ALA A 335 -18.68 -2.43 -38.33
N GLY A 336 -19.61 -1.53 -37.96
CA GLY A 336 -20.54 -0.86 -38.88
C GLY A 336 -21.75 -1.69 -39.33
N VAL A 337 -21.69 -3.03 -39.26
CA VAL A 337 -22.78 -3.92 -39.72
C VAL A 337 -24.05 -3.74 -38.88
N LEU A 338 -23.89 -3.62 -37.56
CA LEU A 338 -25.02 -3.44 -36.66
C LEU A 338 -25.71 -2.07 -36.87
N ALA A 339 -24.95 -1.02 -37.18
CA ALA A 339 -25.51 0.28 -37.52
C ALA A 339 -26.36 0.20 -38.80
N HIS A 340 -25.86 -0.49 -39.83
CA HIS A 340 -26.62 -0.72 -41.05
C HIS A 340 -27.93 -1.49 -40.80
N LEU A 341 -27.91 -2.50 -39.92
CA LEU A 341 -29.13 -3.22 -39.52
C LEU A 341 -30.11 -2.34 -38.76
N GLU A 342 -29.63 -1.40 -37.93
CA GLU A 342 -30.49 -0.43 -37.25
C GLU A 342 -31.12 0.55 -38.24
N ASP A 343 -30.39 1.04 -39.25
CA ASP A 343 -30.95 1.92 -40.28
C ASP A 343 -32.11 1.26 -41.03
N VAL A 344 -31.94 -0.01 -41.43
CA VAL A 344 -32.98 -0.79 -42.12
C VAL A 344 -34.18 -1.04 -41.20
N ARG A 345 -33.92 -1.32 -39.92
CA ARG A 345 -34.95 -1.48 -38.90
C ARG A 345 -35.73 -0.19 -38.66
N ASP A 346 -35.05 0.95 -38.62
CA ASP A 346 -35.66 2.25 -38.38
C ASP A 346 -36.58 2.66 -39.52
N GLU A 347 -36.23 2.37 -40.78
CA GLU A 347 -37.13 2.64 -41.91
C GLU A 347 -38.40 1.76 -41.86
N ALA A 348 -38.27 0.51 -41.43
CA ALA A 348 -39.42 -0.36 -41.19
C ALA A 348 -40.29 0.13 -40.01
N LEU A 349 -39.65 0.51 -38.89
CA LEU A 349 -40.32 1.03 -37.70
C LEU A 349 -41.01 2.36 -37.94
N LYS A 350 -40.41 3.26 -38.72
CA LYS A 350 -40.96 4.59 -39.07
C LYS A 350 -42.36 4.49 -39.64
N THR A 351 -42.64 3.49 -40.48
CA THR A 351 -43.97 3.26 -41.04
C THR A 351 -44.99 2.88 -39.96
N LEU A 352 -44.62 2.03 -39.00
CA LEU A 352 -45.49 1.60 -37.90
C LEU A 352 -45.66 2.68 -36.84
N LEU A 353 -44.55 3.30 -36.41
CA LEU A 353 -44.54 4.37 -35.41
C LEU A 353 -45.33 5.59 -35.89
N THR A 354 -45.27 5.94 -37.17
CA THR A 354 -46.08 7.04 -37.71
C THR A 354 -47.59 6.74 -37.58
N LYS A 355 -48.02 5.49 -37.85
CA LYS A 355 -49.41 5.07 -37.65
C LYS A 355 -49.80 5.13 -36.17
N LEU A 356 -48.97 4.61 -35.28
CA LEU A 356 -49.22 4.66 -33.84
C LEU A 356 -49.30 6.11 -33.32
N GLN A 357 -48.32 6.94 -33.68
CA GLN A 357 -48.29 8.36 -33.32
C GLN A 357 -49.51 9.10 -33.84
N SER A 358 -49.98 8.80 -35.06
CA SER A 358 -51.20 9.40 -35.60
C SER A 358 -52.44 9.07 -34.75
N GLN A 359 -52.56 7.82 -34.28
CA GLN A 359 -53.67 7.38 -33.43
C GLN A 359 -53.61 8.00 -32.03
N ILE A 360 -52.41 8.09 -31.43
CA ILE A 360 -52.20 8.75 -30.13
C ILE A 360 -52.55 10.23 -30.25
N LYS A 361 -52.05 10.93 -31.28
CA LYS A 361 -52.35 12.34 -31.51
C LYS A 361 -53.84 12.58 -31.76
N TRP A 362 -54.50 11.71 -32.51
CA TRP A 362 -55.95 11.75 -32.71
C TRP A 362 -56.71 11.59 -31.39
N TYR A 363 -56.34 10.61 -30.56
CA TYR A 363 -56.98 10.36 -29.26
C TYR A 363 -56.77 11.51 -28.27
N LEU A 364 -55.55 12.05 -28.18
CA LEU A 364 -55.26 13.25 -27.39
C LEU A 364 -56.06 14.45 -27.90
N GLY A 365 -56.15 14.62 -29.22
CA GLY A 365 -56.96 15.67 -29.85
C GLY A 365 -58.45 15.55 -29.53
N LEU A 366 -59.01 14.34 -29.54
CA LEU A 366 -60.39 14.09 -29.12
C LEU A 366 -60.61 14.42 -27.63
N THR A 367 -59.65 14.05 -26.79
CA THR A 367 -59.71 14.31 -25.35
C THR A 367 -59.65 15.80 -25.05
N ASP A 368 -58.74 16.54 -25.68
CA ASP A 368 -58.67 18.00 -25.56
C ASP A 368 -59.91 18.68 -26.15
N LYS A 369 -60.43 18.20 -27.29
CA LYS A 369 -61.70 18.71 -27.86
C LYS A 369 -62.86 18.53 -26.87
N LYS A 370 -63.00 17.34 -26.26
CA LYS A 370 -64.04 17.08 -25.25
C LYS A 370 -63.88 18.01 -24.05
N ARG A 371 -62.64 18.20 -23.56
CA ARG A 371 -62.32 19.15 -22.49
C ARG A 371 -62.71 20.58 -22.85
N ARG A 372 -62.36 21.08 -24.04
CA ARG A 372 -62.73 22.43 -24.51
C ARG A 372 -64.23 22.62 -24.69
N ILE A 373 -64.94 21.60 -25.18
CA ILE A 373 -66.41 21.65 -25.28
C ILE A 373 -67.04 21.75 -23.89
N GLN A 374 -66.57 20.94 -22.93
CA GLN A 374 -67.03 21.01 -21.53
C GLN A 374 -66.69 22.37 -20.89
N GLN A 375 -65.48 22.89 -21.10
CA GLN A 375 -65.09 24.23 -20.63
C GLN A 375 -65.99 25.32 -21.23
N LYS A 376 -66.30 25.26 -22.52
CA LYS A 376 -67.21 26.22 -23.18
C LYS A 376 -68.63 26.12 -22.62
N ALA A 377 -69.15 24.91 -22.43
CA ALA A 377 -70.47 24.70 -21.83
C ALA A 377 -70.51 25.21 -20.37
N GLY A 378 -69.50 24.89 -19.57
CA GLY A 378 -69.34 25.40 -18.21
C GLY A 378 -69.23 26.92 -18.16
N LEU A 379 -68.46 27.53 -19.07
CA LEU A 379 -68.33 28.98 -19.19
C LEU A 379 -69.67 29.66 -19.48
N LEU A 380 -70.49 29.11 -20.39
CA LEU A 380 -71.82 29.65 -20.69
C LEU A 380 -72.77 29.57 -19.50
N ILE A 381 -72.75 28.46 -18.76
CA ILE A 381 -73.52 28.29 -17.52
C ILE A 381 -73.06 29.31 -16.47
N LEU A 382 -71.74 29.47 -16.30
CA LEU A 382 -71.16 30.41 -15.35
C LEU A 382 -71.53 31.85 -15.72
N GLN A 383 -71.40 32.24 -17.00
CA GLN A 383 -71.83 33.56 -17.48
C GLN A 383 -73.31 33.83 -17.20
N ARG A 384 -74.19 32.84 -17.44
CA ARG A 384 -75.62 32.96 -17.13
C ARG A 384 -75.85 33.14 -15.64
N ASN A 385 -75.20 32.33 -14.81
CA ASN A 385 -75.35 32.39 -13.36
C ASN A 385 -74.81 33.70 -12.77
N VAL A 386 -73.68 34.20 -13.28
CA VAL A 386 -73.11 35.50 -12.87
C VAL A 386 -74.05 36.64 -13.25
N ARG A 387 -74.61 36.64 -14.48
CA ARG A 387 -75.62 37.63 -14.88
C ARG A 387 -76.85 37.60 -13.97
N ALA A 388 -77.38 36.40 -13.66
CA ALA A 388 -78.48 36.24 -12.73
C ALA A 388 -78.14 36.72 -11.31
N TRP A 389 -76.94 36.40 -10.81
CA TRP A 389 -76.44 36.89 -9.53
C TRP A 389 -76.33 38.42 -9.47
N CYS A 390 -75.85 39.05 -10.54
CA CYS A 390 -75.79 40.51 -10.65
C CYS A 390 -77.17 41.17 -10.46
N SER A 391 -78.25 40.52 -10.91
CA SER A 391 -79.64 40.95 -10.70
C SER A 391 -80.19 40.58 -9.32
N LEU A 392 -79.93 39.35 -8.85
CA LEU A 392 -80.48 38.83 -7.59
C LEU A 392 -79.84 39.45 -6.34
N ARG A 393 -78.55 39.81 -6.39
CA ARG A 393 -77.82 40.36 -5.23
C ARG A 393 -78.41 41.68 -4.71
N THR A 394 -79.06 42.45 -5.58
CA THR A 394 -79.71 43.72 -5.23
C THR A 394 -81.18 43.56 -4.84
N TRP A 395 -81.76 42.37 -5.02
CA TRP A 395 -83.18 42.12 -4.78
C TRP A 395 -83.47 41.89 -3.28
N GLU A 396 -84.36 42.68 -2.70
CA GLU A 396 -84.66 42.65 -1.26
C GLU A 396 -85.20 41.30 -0.76
N TRP A 397 -86.06 40.63 -1.55
CA TRP A 397 -86.56 39.29 -1.21
C TRP A 397 -85.45 38.24 -1.16
N PHE A 398 -84.44 38.35 -2.03
CA PHE A 398 -83.31 37.43 -2.03
C PHE A 398 -82.41 37.63 -0.81
N LYS A 399 -82.19 38.89 -0.39
CA LYS A 399 -81.49 39.20 0.88
C LYS A 399 -82.20 38.60 2.08
N LEU A 400 -83.52 38.74 2.17
CA LEU A 400 -84.32 38.11 3.23
C LEU A 400 -84.21 36.59 3.21
N TYR A 401 -84.38 35.96 2.05
CA TYR A 401 -84.23 34.52 1.87
C TYR A 401 -82.85 34.01 2.32
N THR A 402 -81.77 34.71 1.98
CA THR A 402 -80.41 34.31 2.41
C THR A 402 -80.19 34.38 3.92
N LYS A 403 -80.91 35.26 4.65
CA LYS A 403 -80.88 35.32 6.12
C LYS A 403 -81.68 34.20 6.77
N VAL A 404 -82.80 33.78 6.17
CA VAL A 404 -83.70 32.75 6.71
C VAL A 404 -83.25 31.33 6.37
N ARG A 405 -82.70 31.10 5.17
CA ARG A 405 -82.28 29.77 4.68
C ARG A 405 -81.31 29.02 5.62
N PRO A 406 -80.29 29.64 6.24
CA PRO A 406 -79.39 28.96 7.17
C PRO A 406 -80.05 28.47 8.47
N MET A 407 -81.24 28.98 8.80
CA MET A 407 -82.02 28.55 9.97
C MET A 407 -82.83 27.28 9.70
N LEU A 408 -82.98 26.86 8.43
CA LEU A 408 -83.70 25.67 7.98
C LEU A 408 -82.71 24.52 7.69
N LYS A 409 -82.09 23.95 8.72
CA LYS A 409 -80.97 22.97 8.60
C LYS A 409 -81.39 21.49 8.53
N GLU A 410 -82.58 21.12 8.98
CA GLU A 410 -82.95 19.71 9.20
C GLU A 410 -82.83 18.81 7.95
N GLY A 411 -83.22 19.30 6.77
CA GLY A 411 -83.13 18.51 5.52
C GLY A 411 -81.71 18.34 4.96
N LYS A 412 -80.76 19.22 5.30
CA LYS A 412 -79.37 19.13 4.81
C LYS A 412 -78.50 18.19 5.62
N ILE A 413 -78.82 18.03 6.91
CA ILE A 413 -78.07 17.14 7.81
C ILE A 413 -78.18 15.69 7.34
N ALA A 414 -79.36 15.24 6.88
CA ALA A 414 -79.54 13.88 6.36
C ALA A 414 -78.72 13.59 5.09
N GLU A 415 -78.72 14.51 4.12
CA GLU A 415 -77.95 14.37 2.88
C GLU A 415 -76.42 14.42 3.14
N GLU A 416 -75.98 15.25 4.09
CA GLU A 416 -74.59 15.29 4.52
C GLU A 416 -74.17 14.01 5.23
N LEU A 417 -75.04 13.42 6.05
CA LEU A 417 -74.79 12.17 6.78
C LEU A 417 -74.67 10.97 5.82
N GLU A 418 -75.51 10.91 4.78
CA GLU A 418 -75.42 9.89 3.72
C GLU A 418 -74.12 10.01 2.91
N LYS A 419 -73.74 11.23 2.50
CA LYS A 419 -72.45 11.47 1.82
C LYS A 419 -71.25 11.14 2.72
N LEU A 420 -71.36 11.36 4.02
CA LEU A 420 -70.31 11.00 4.98
C LEU A 420 -70.17 9.48 5.07
N GLN A 421 -71.29 8.75 5.10
CA GLN A 421 -71.29 7.28 5.13
C GLN A 421 -70.67 6.67 3.86
N GLU A 422 -70.99 7.19 2.68
CA GLU A 422 -70.40 6.72 1.42
C GLU A 422 -68.88 6.97 1.38
N LYS A 423 -68.44 8.16 1.81
CA LYS A 423 -67.01 8.47 1.95
C LYS A 423 -66.31 7.57 2.94
N LEU A 424 -66.90 7.35 4.13
CA LEU A 424 -66.35 6.45 5.14
C LEU A 424 -66.15 5.05 4.57
N LYS A 425 -67.15 4.51 3.86
CA LYS A 425 -67.02 3.19 3.23
C LYS A 425 -65.91 3.13 2.17
N SER A 426 -65.81 4.14 1.31
CA SER A 426 -64.74 4.20 0.30
C SER A 426 -63.34 4.31 0.91
N LEU A 427 -63.22 5.04 2.03
CA LEU A 427 -61.98 5.20 2.77
C LEU A 427 -61.61 3.91 3.49
N GLU A 428 -62.57 3.22 4.11
CA GLU A 428 -62.37 1.92 4.74
C GLU A 428 -61.87 0.87 3.73
N GLU A 429 -62.48 0.81 2.54
CA GLU A 429 -62.04 -0.12 1.48
C GLU A 429 -60.63 0.20 0.95
N THR A 430 -60.28 1.49 0.84
CA THR A 430 -58.95 1.92 0.39
C THR A 430 -57.90 1.65 1.47
N LEU A 431 -58.23 1.99 2.72
CA LEU A 431 -57.38 1.74 3.88
C LEU A 431 -57.07 0.25 4.01
N GLN A 432 -58.07 -0.62 3.87
CA GLN A 432 -57.86 -2.07 3.94
C GLN A 432 -56.92 -2.59 2.85
N LYS A 433 -57.01 -2.06 1.62
CA LYS A 433 -56.11 -2.43 0.51
C LYS A 433 -54.68 -1.98 0.78
N GLU A 434 -54.50 -0.73 1.21
CA GLU A 434 -53.19 -0.16 1.54
C GLU A 434 -52.56 -0.85 2.76
N GLU A 435 -53.34 -1.20 3.78
CA GLU A 435 -52.87 -1.97 4.93
C GLU A 435 -52.38 -3.37 4.52
N ASN A 436 -53.12 -4.06 3.65
CA ASN A 436 -52.72 -5.36 3.15
C ASN A 436 -51.44 -5.27 2.30
N LEU A 437 -51.34 -4.25 1.44
CA LEU A 437 -50.14 -4.00 0.64
C LEU A 437 -48.93 -3.67 1.54
N ARG A 438 -49.12 -2.80 2.54
CA ARG A 438 -48.09 -2.44 3.51
C ARG A 438 -47.61 -3.65 4.30
N LYS A 439 -48.51 -4.53 4.75
CA LYS A 439 -48.12 -5.78 5.44
C LYS A 439 -47.30 -6.70 4.53
N ASN A 440 -47.73 -6.92 3.29
CA ASN A 440 -46.98 -7.75 2.35
C ASN A 440 -45.58 -7.17 2.05
N LEU A 441 -45.47 -5.84 1.92
CA LEU A 441 -44.18 -5.16 1.71
C LEU A 441 -43.30 -5.23 2.96
N ASP A 442 -43.86 -5.09 4.16
CA ASP A 442 -43.15 -5.21 5.43
C ASP A 442 -42.62 -6.63 5.65
N ASP A 443 -43.41 -7.65 5.34
CA ASP A 443 -42.98 -9.05 5.40
C ASP A 443 -41.87 -9.34 4.37
N SER A 444 -41.98 -8.79 3.16
CA SER A 444 -40.91 -8.89 2.16
C SER A 444 -39.65 -8.15 2.59
N ALA A 445 -39.77 -6.97 3.21
CA ALA A 445 -38.65 -6.18 3.70
C ALA A 445 -37.92 -6.92 4.84
N LYS A 446 -38.67 -7.47 5.80
CA LYS A 446 -38.12 -8.32 6.88
C LYS A 446 -37.39 -9.53 6.32
N LYS A 447 -37.95 -10.20 5.32
CA LYS A 447 -37.28 -11.33 4.66
C LYS A 447 -35.94 -10.92 4.04
N MET A 448 -35.91 -9.80 3.30
CA MET A 448 -34.68 -9.27 2.73
C MET A 448 -33.67 -8.82 3.80
N GLU A 449 -34.15 -8.29 4.92
CA GLU A 449 -33.31 -7.91 6.06
C GLU A 449 -32.70 -9.13 6.76
N THR A 450 -33.47 -10.22 6.91
CA THR A 450 -32.93 -11.50 7.41
C THR A 450 -31.90 -12.10 6.46
N GLU A 451 -32.15 -12.12 5.15
CA GLU A 451 -31.19 -12.61 4.15
C GLU A 451 -29.91 -11.76 4.16
N LYS A 452 -30.04 -10.43 4.30
CA LYS A 452 -28.90 -9.52 4.45
C LYS A 452 -28.11 -9.80 5.72
N ALA A 453 -28.77 -10.02 6.85
CA ALA A 453 -28.12 -10.36 8.12
C ALA A 453 -27.36 -11.69 8.02
N GLU A 454 -27.97 -12.73 7.43
CA GLU A 454 -27.30 -14.02 7.19
C GLU A 454 -26.08 -13.90 6.27
N LEU A 455 -26.18 -13.10 5.21
CA LEU A 455 -25.04 -12.82 4.32
C LEU A 455 -23.93 -12.06 5.05
N PHE A 456 -24.28 -11.12 5.93
CA PHE A 456 -23.32 -10.38 6.73
C PHE A 456 -22.61 -11.29 7.73
N GLU A 457 -23.33 -12.18 8.40
CA GLU A 457 -22.77 -13.19 9.30
C GLU A 457 -21.83 -14.15 8.55
N LYS A 458 -22.22 -14.62 7.35
CA LYS A 458 -21.34 -15.43 6.48
C LYS A 458 -20.08 -14.66 6.09
N LEU A 459 -20.20 -13.38 5.76
CA LEU A 459 -19.07 -12.53 5.40
C LEU A 459 -18.12 -12.33 6.59
N GLU A 460 -18.66 -12.12 7.79
CA GLU A 460 -17.88 -11.99 9.01
C GLU A 460 -17.20 -13.30 9.40
N ALA A 461 -17.88 -14.45 9.22
CA ALA A 461 -17.27 -15.77 9.40
C ALA A 461 -16.12 -16.01 8.41
N VAL A 462 -16.29 -15.67 7.13
CA VAL A 462 -15.23 -15.75 6.11
C VAL A 462 -14.06 -14.82 6.47
N LYS A 463 -14.35 -13.59 6.91
CA LYS A 463 -13.33 -12.62 7.34
C LYS A 463 -12.54 -13.11 8.55
N ASN A 464 -13.22 -13.72 9.52
CA ASN A 464 -12.60 -14.32 10.71
C ASN A 464 -11.73 -15.53 10.32
N ASN A 465 -12.18 -16.37 9.39
CA ASN A 465 -11.40 -17.48 8.87
C ASN A 465 -10.17 -17.00 8.08
N LEU A 466 -10.31 -15.95 7.27
CA LEU A 466 -9.20 -15.32 6.57
C LEU A 466 -8.17 -14.77 7.57
N THR A 467 -8.62 -14.04 8.60
CA THR A 467 -7.75 -13.52 9.67
C THR A 467 -7.00 -14.65 10.39
N LYS A 468 -7.66 -15.78 10.68
CA LYS A 468 -7.02 -16.97 11.25
C LYS A 468 -5.98 -17.58 10.30
N SER A 469 -6.33 -17.71 9.01
CA SER A 469 -5.43 -18.23 7.99
C SER A 469 -4.20 -17.35 7.79
N GLU A 470 -4.37 -16.03 7.77
CA GLU A 470 -3.29 -15.05 7.72
C GLU A 470 -2.40 -15.09 8.96
N GLY A 471 -3.00 -15.32 10.15
CA GLY A 471 -2.26 -15.53 11.40
C GLY A 471 -1.39 -16.79 11.34
N ASN A 472 -1.95 -17.90 10.85
CA ASN A 472 -1.21 -19.14 10.64
C ASN A 472 -0.09 -18.95 9.61
N LEU A 473 -0.34 -18.23 8.51
CA LEU A 473 0.67 -17.92 7.50
C LEU A 473 1.82 -17.12 8.11
N SER A 474 1.53 -16.11 8.93
CA SER A 474 2.55 -15.31 9.61
C SER A 474 3.36 -16.12 10.63
N GLN A 475 2.72 -17.02 11.38
CA GLN A 475 3.44 -17.95 12.26
C GLN A 475 4.35 -18.88 11.46
N MET A 476 3.89 -19.40 10.32
CA MET A 476 4.69 -20.23 9.42
C MET A 476 5.85 -19.45 8.79
N GLU A 477 5.66 -18.17 8.42
CA GLU A 477 6.71 -17.29 7.93
C GLU A 477 7.77 -17.00 9.00
N SER A 478 7.35 -16.73 10.25
CA SER A 478 8.27 -16.56 11.37
C SER A 478 9.06 -17.85 11.64
N ALA A 479 8.37 -19.00 11.67
CA ALA A 479 9.01 -20.29 11.86
C ALA A 479 9.98 -20.61 10.72
N LYS A 480 9.64 -20.23 9.48
CA LYS A 480 10.53 -20.32 8.33
C LYS A 480 11.75 -19.43 8.51
N SER A 481 11.59 -18.17 8.89
CA SER A 481 12.72 -17.26 9.11
C SER A 481 13.65 -17.74 10.22
N ASP A 482 13.11 -18.29 11.31
CA ASP A 482 13.90 -18.88 12.39
C ASP A 482 14.61 -20.17 11.94
N ALA A 483 13.98 -20.96 11.06
CA ALA A 483 14.60 -22.14 10.45
C ALA A 483 15.72 -21.75 9.47
N ASP A 484 15.52 -20.69 8.66
CA ASP A 484 16.51 -20.17 7.73
C ASP A 484 17.74 -19.64 8.49
N LYS A 485 17.54 -18.90 9.60
CA LYS A 485 18.65 -18.48 10.49
C LYS A 485 19.41 -19.66 11.07
N LYS A 486 18.70 -20.68 11.56
CA LYS A 486 19.34 -21.90 12.08
C LYS A 486 20.10 -22.66 11.00
N LEU A 487 19.60 -22.67 9.77
CA LEU A 487 20.29 -23.25 8.62
C LEU A 487 21.59 -22.49 8.31
N GLU A 488 21.55 -21.17 8.37
CA GLU A 488 22.72 -20.33 8.14
C GLU A 488 23.77 -20.51 9.24
N GLU A 489 23.35 -20.51 10.52
CA GLU A 489 24.21 -20.84 11.67
C GLU A 489 24.81 -22.25 11.57
N LEU A 490 24.02 -23.24 11.15
CA LEU A 490 24.49 -24.62 10.94
C LEU A 490 25.48 -24.73 9.78
N ASN A 491 25.27 -23.96 8.70
CA ASN A 491 26.20 -23.93 7.57
C ASN A 491 27.54 -23.27 7.97
N GLU A 492 27.50 -22.21 8.78
CA GLU A 492 28.71 -21.57 9.30
C GLU A 492 29.46 -22.51 10.26
N GLN A 493 28.74 -23.21 11.15
CA GLN A 493 29.34 -24.25 12.00
C GLN A 493 29.91 -25.42 11.19
N LEU A 494 29.24 -25.81 10.10
CA LEU A 494 29.75 -26.85 9.22
C LEU A 494 31.06 -26.41 8.55
N ALA A 495 31.13 -25.16 8.07
CA ALA A 495 32.35 -24.59 7.50
C ALA A 495 33.49 -24.56 8.52
N ASP A 496 33.23 -24.12 9.76
CA ASP A 496 34.22 -24.12 10.85
C ASP A 496 34.72 -25.54 11.16
N VAL A 497 33.83 -26.53 11.19
CA VAL A 497 34.20 -27.94 11.42
C VAL A 497 34.99 -28.50 10.25
N GLU A 498 34.65 -28.15 9.00
CA GLU A 498 35.42 -28.53 7.82
C GLU A 498 36.84 -27.94 7.89
N ASP A 499 36.98 -26.66 8.24
CA ASP A 499 38.28 -26.01 8.41
C ASP A 499 39.09 -26.69 9.52
N GLN A 500 38.50 -26.94 10.69
CA GLN A 500 39.15 -27.70 11.77
C GLN A 500 39.57 -29.10 11.32
N ASN A 501 38.75 -29.79 10.52
CA ASN A 501 39.07 -31.11 10.01
C ASN A 501 40.24 -31.07 9.02
N THR A 502 40.32 -30.03 8.17
CA THR A 502 41.48 -29.84 7.29
C THR A 502 42.75 -29.54 8.09
N GLU A 503 42.66 -28.80 9.20
CA GLU A 503 43.79 -28.52 10.08
C GLU A 503 44.24 -29.74 10.87
N ILE A 504 43.30 -30.55 11.37
CA ILE A 504 43.59 -31.86 11.99
C ILE A 504 44.23 -32.82 10.98
N GLN A 505 43.78 -32.83 9.72
CA GLN A 505 44.42 -33.61 8.66
C GLN A 505 45.87 -33.17 8.40
N ARG A 506 46.15 -31.85 8.42
CA ARG A 506 47.52 -31.33 8.30
C ARG A 506 48.39 -31.71 9.50
N SER A 507 47.88 -31.57 10.72
CA SER A 507 48.62 -31.94 11.94
C SER A 507 48.87 -33.44 12.02
N LYS A 508 47.88 -34.26 11.65
CA LYS A 508 48.01 -35.72 11.53
C LYS A 508 49.13 -36.09 10.56
N LYS A 509 49.18 -35.51 9.36
CA LYS A 509 50.28 -35.77 8.40
C LYS A 509 51.65 -35.40 8.96
N LYS A 510 51.74 -34.33 9.74
CA LYS A 510 52.99 -33.91 10.38
C LYS A 510 53.44 -34.91 11.45
N VAL A 511 52.53 -35.33 12.32
CA VAL A 511 52.79 -36.35 13.36
C VAL A 511 53.11 -37.70 12.74
N GLU A 512 52.41 -38.12 11.68
CA GLU A 512 52.74 -39.34 10.94
C GLU A 512 54.16 -39.29 10.35
N GLY A 513 54.56 -38.13 9.79
CA GLY A 513 55.93 -37.91 9.33
C GLY A 513 56.98 -37.97 10.45
N GLU A 514 56.68 -37.41 11.63
CA GLU A 514 57.54 -37.48 12.82
C GLU A 514 57.65 -38.91 13.37
N ILE A 515 56.54 -39.66 13.40
CA ILE A 515 56.51 -41.08 13.79
C ILE A 515 57.39 -41.90 12.85
N ASP A 516 57.30 -41.69 11.54
CA ASP A 516 58.11 -42.46 10.59
C ASP A 516 59.60 -42.08 10.67
N ALA A 517 59.93 -40.82 10.97
CA ALA A 517 61.30 -40.40 11.26
C ALA A 517 61.84 -41.06 12.54
N LEU A 518 61.03 -41.11 13.61
CA LEU A 518 61.39 -41.77 14.87
C LEU A 518 61.54 -43.28 14.71
N LYS A 519 60.65 -43.94 13.96
CA LYS A 519 60.80 -45.37 13.63
C LYS A 519 62.13 -45.66 12.93
N LYS A 520 62.52 -44.78 12.00
CA LYS A 520 63.81 -44.90 11.29
C LYS A 520 64.99 -44.72 12.25
N GLN A 521 64.93 -43.73 13.15
CA GLN A 521 65.96 -43.55 14.19
C GLN A 521 66.04 -44.73 15.16
N ILE A 522 64.91 -45.31 15.58
CA ILE A 522 64.89 -46.51 16.42
C ILE A 522 65.56 -47.67 15.70
N GLN A 523 65.24 -47.88 14.41
CA GLN A 523 65.86 -48.94 13.61
C GLN A 523 67.38 -48.76 13.48
N ASP A 524 67.85 -47.52 13.30
CA ASP A 524 69.28 -47.19 13.25
C ASP A 524 69.97 -47.42 14.61
N LEU A 525 69.32 -47.05 15.71
CA LEU A 525 69.81 -47.29 17.08
C LEU A 525 69.84 -48.78 17.44
N GLU A 526 68.84 -49.56 17.04
CA GLU A 526 68.82 -51.02 17.22
C GLU A 526 69.97 -51.70 16.48
N MET A 527 70.28 -51.25 15.25
CA MET A 527 71.44 -51.71 14.50
C MET A 527 72.76 -51.35 15.19
N SER A 528 72.86 -50.16 15.76
CA SER A 528 74.03 -49.75 16.55
C SER A 528 74.18 -50.56 17.85
N ALA A 529 73.07 -50.82 18.55
CA ALA A 529 73.07 -51.61 19.78
C ALA A 529 73.50 -53.07 19.52
N ARG A 530 73.01 -53.70 18.44
CA ARG A 530 73.46 -55.04 18.03
C ARG A 530 74.96 -55.09 17.75
N LYS A 531 75.52 -54.04 17.15
CA LYS A 531 76.95 -53.95 16.89
C LYS A 531 77.77 -53.85 18.18
N ALA A 532 77.32 -53.04 19.14
CA ALA A 532 77.96 -52.91 20.45
C ALA A 532 77.87 -54.22 21.28
N GLU A 533 76.75 -54.96 21.17
CA GLU A 533 76.58 -56.26 21.83
C GLU A 533 77.58 -57.31 21.30
N MET A 534 77.84 -57.32 19.99
CA MET A 534 78.86 -58.20 19.38
C MET A 534 80.28 -57.84 19.85
N GLU A 535 80.59 -56.55 20.01
CA GLU A 535 81.90 -56.10 20.54
C GLU A 535 82.09 -56.50 22.01
N LYS A 536 81.03 -56.40 22.83
CA LYS A 536 81.06 -56.85 24.23
C LYS A 536 81.34 -58.35 24.34
N GLN A 537 80.66 -59.19 23.55
CA GLN A 537 80.89 -60.64 23.57
C GLN A 537 82.33 -61.00 23.20
N SER A 538 82.94 -60.27 22.28
CA SER A 538 84.36 -60.43 21.93
C SER A 538 85.30 -60.09 23.11
N LYS A 539 85.00 -59.02 23.87
CA LYS A 539 85.77 -58.62 25.04
C LYS A 539 85.62 -59.57 26.23
N ASP A 540 84.41 -60.08 26.49
CA ASP A 540 84.16 -61.07 27.53
C ASP A 540 84.92 -62.37 27.29
N HIS A 541 85.13 -62.76 26.02
CA HIS A 541 85.93 -63.94 25.67
C HIS A 541 87.43 -63.73 25.96
N GLN A 542 87.96 -62.53 25.75
CA GLN A 542 89.34 -62.17 26.11
C GLN A 542 89.58 -62.17 27.63
N ILE A 543 88.60 -61.72 28.43
CA ILE A 543 88.72 -61.67 29.89
C ILE A 543 88.79 -63.08 30.50
N ARG A 544 88.02 -64.04 29.97
CA ARG A 544 88.08 -65.43 30.47
C ARG A 544 89.44 -66.09 30.21
N SER A 545 90.05 -65.83 29.05
CA SER A 545 91.39 -66.33 28.73
C SER A 545 92.47 -65.83 29.69
N LEU A 546 92.34 -64.60 30.20
CA LEU A 546 93.31 -64.01 31.13
C LEU A 546 93.09 -64.45 32.60
N GLN A 547 91.89 -64.90 32.95
CA GLN A 547 91.60 -65.44 34.28
C GLN A 547 92.19 -66.84 34.49
N ASP A 548 92.26 -67.67 33.45
CA ASP A 548 92.84 -69.02 33.53
C ASP A 548 94.37 -69.01 33.69
N GLU A 549 95.08 -67.99 33.15
CA GLU A 549 96.54 -67.83 33.32
C GLU A 549 96.94 -67.39 34.74
N LEU A 550 96.08 -66.66 35.45
CA LEU A 550 96.35 -66.18 36.81
C LEU A 550 96.25 -67.32 37.85
N GLN A 551 95.34 -68.28 37.63
CA GLN A 551 95.12 -69.42 38.52
C GLN A 551 96.35 -70.36 38.56
N GLN A 552 97.06 -70.52 37.44
CA GLN A 552 98.25 -71.38 37.34
C GLN A 552 99.47 -70.86 38.13
N GLN A 553 99.57 -69.55 38.38
CA GLN A 553 100.70 -68.98 39.13
C GLN A 553 100.51 -69.03 40.66
N ALA A 554 99.27 -69.15 41.16
CA ALA A 554 98.99 -69.19 42.59
C ALA A 554 99.40 -70.52 43.25
N GLU A 555 99.38 -71.64 42.52
CA GLU A 555 99.70 -72.98 43.07
C GLU A 555 101.21 -73.20 43.30
N SER A 556 102.08 -72.39 42.68
CA SER A 556 103.54 -72.48 42.88
C SER A 556 104.04 -71.80 44.17
N MET A 557 103.30 -70.82 44.73
CA MET A 557 103.75 -70.08 45.93
C MET A 557 103.36 -70.73 47.27
N ALA A 558 102.43 -71.67 47.29
CA ALA A 558 101.93 -72.29 48.53
C ALA A 558 102.91 -73.29 49.19
N LYS A 559 103.95 -73.74 48.47
CA LYS A 559 104.91 -74.75 48.99
C LYS A 559 106.08 -74.16 49.80
N LEU A 560 106.32 -72.85 49.80
CA LEU A 560 107.45 -72.23 50.52
C LEU A 560 107.08 -71.55 51.87
N ASN A 561 105.82 -71.21 52.10
CA ASN A 561 105.41 -70.45 53.31
C ASN A 561 105.13 -71.29 54.57
N LYS A 562 105.54 -72.56 54.60
CA LYS A 562 105.41 -73.42 55.80
C LYS A 562 106.58 -73.30 56.80
N GLU A 563 107.64 -72.53 56.49
CA GLU A 563 108.85 -72.42 57.32
C GLU A 563 108.91 -71.15 58.22
N ILE A 564 108.01 -70.17 58.05
CA ILE A 564 108.01 -68.91 58.84
C ILE A 564 107.03 -69.01 60.02
N ARG A 565 107.18 -70.05 60.84
CA ARG A 565 106.37 -70.30 62.06
C ARG A 565 107.17 -70.24 63.37
N HIS A 566 108.41 -69.75 63.35
CA HIS A 566 109.32 -69.83 64.50
C HIS A 566 109.87 -68.48 65.00
N GLN A 567 109.47 -67.32 64.44
CA GLN A 567 110.18 -66.06 64.71
C GLN A 567 109.38 -64.91 65.38
N GLU A 568 108.07 -64.99 65.62
CA GLU A 568 107.34 -63.86 66.24
C GLU A 568 106.70 -64.17 67.61
N GLU A 569 107.23 -65.21 68.28
CA GLU A 569 107.14 -65.41 69.74
C GLU A 569 107.83 -64.29 70.57
N LEU A 570 108.32 -63.22 69.93
CA LEU A 570 109.03 -62.11 70.57
C LEU A 570 108.14 -60.94 71.04
N ASN A 571 106.92 -60.77 70.52
CA ASN A 571 106.07 -59.60 70.89
C ASN A 571 105.19 -59.82 72.14
N LYS A 572 105.47 -60.87 72.91
CA LYS A 572 104.82 -61.20 74.20
C LYS A 572 105.45 -60.48 75.42
N LYS A 573 106.13 -59.34 75.22
CA LYS A 573 106.77 -58.53 76.28
C LYS A 573 106.20 -57.12 76.45
N ILE A 574 105.02 -56.84 75.88
CA ILE A 574 104.14 -55.69 76.23
C ILE A 574 102.78 -56.23 76.71
N THR A 575 102.87 -57.31 77.48
CA THR A 575 101.98 -57.57 78.62
C THR A 575 102.84 -57.16 79.81
N GLU A 576 102.46 -56.15 80.62
CA GLU A 576 102.72 -56.14 82.08
C GLU A 576 102.44 -54.83 82.83
N ASP A 577 102.10 -53.70 82.19
CA ASP A 577 101.72 -52.50 82.97
C ASP A 577 100.20 -52.35 83.19
N LEU A 578 99.72 -53.07 84.22
CA LEU A 578 98.45 -52.95 84.95
C LEU A 578 97.26 -53.73 84.36
N GLN A 579 96.86 -54.91 84.85
CA GLN A 579 96.95 -55.46 86.21
C GLN A 579 96.57 -54.46 87.31
N GLY A 580 95.36 -53.90 87.19
CA GLY A 580 94.76 -53.04 88.22
C GLY A 580 93.31 -53.34 88.60
N GLU A 581 92.48 -53.93 87.74
CA GLU A 581 91.03 -54.13 88.05
C GLU A 581 90.48 -55.43 87.44
N GLU A 582 91.17 -56.54 87.72
CA GLU A 582 90.45 -57.75 88.12
C GLU A 582 89.92 -57.50 89.53
N ASP A 583 88.71 -56.94 89.74
CA ASP A 583 88.04 -57.28 91.01
C ASP A 583 86.54 -57.02 91.21
N LYS A 584 85.67 -56.95 90.20
CA LYS A 584 84.24 -56.73 90.54
C LYS A 584 83.13 -57.62 90.09
N THR A 585 83.24 -58.65 89.25
CA THR A 585 81.97 -59.31 88.90
C THR A 585 82.00 -60.77 88.49
N ASN A 586 82.54 -61.59 89.39
CA ASN A 586 82.26 -63.03 89.53
C ASN A 586 80.77 -63.40 89.84
N HIS A 587 79.80 -62.63 89.32
CA HIS A 587 78.36 -62.92 89.42
C HIS A 587 77.66 -63.04 88.05
N ALA A 588 78.32 -62.65 86.95
CA ALA A 588 77.66 -62.57 85.64
C ALA A 588 77.50 -63.92 84.90
N ASN A 589 78.28 -64.95 85.24
CA ASN A 589 78.26 -66.23 84.52
C ASN A 589 77.08 -67.17 84.87
N LYS A 590 76.17 -66.77 85.77
CA LYS A 590 74.90 -67.50 86.03
C LYS A 590 73.65 -66.86 85.41
N VAL A 591 73.75 -65.66 84.85
CA VAL A 591 72.62 -64.94 84.21
C VAL A 591 72.63 -65.09 82.67
N LYS A 592 73.78 -65.45 82.08
CA LYS A 592 73.95 -65.58 80.63
C LYS A 592 73.10 -66.69 79.98
N SER A 593 72.91 -67.82 80.65
CA SER A 593 72.12 -68.95 80.10
C SER A 593 70.60 -68.73 80.09
N LYS A 594 70.07 -67.70 80.76
CA LYS A 594 68.63 -67.36 80.76
C LYS A 594 68.28 -66.22 79.80
N LEU A 595 69.27 -65.59 79.16
CA LEU A 595 69.08 -64.47 78.22
C LEU A 595 69.17 -64.87 76.73
N GLU A 596 69.65 -66.08 76.41
CA GLU A 596 69.68 -66.59 75.03
C GLU A 596 68.31 -67.11 74.55
N GLN A 597 67.38 -67.37 75.47
CA GLN A 597 66.00 -67.77 75.13
C GLN A 597 65.04 -66.58 74.99
N THR A 598 65.39 -65.39 75.52
CA THR A 598 64.63 -64.14 75.31
C THR A 598 65.09 -63.33 74.10
N LEU A 599 66.21 -63.69 73.47
CA LEU A 599 66.74 -62.99 72.29
C LEU A 599 66.02 -63.44 71.00
N ASN A 600 65.73 -64.74 70.84
CA ASN A 600 65.01 -65.26 69.66
C ASN A 600 63.54 -64.81 69.58
N ASP A 601 62.87 -64.54 70.71
CA ASP A 601 61.49 -64.02 70.73
C ASP A 601 61.41 -62.49 70.49
N LEU A 602 62.54 -61.77 70.55
CA LEU A 602 62.61 -60.32 70.27
C LEU A 602 63.00 -60.01 68.81
N GLU A 603 63.73 -60.90 68.14
CA GLU A 603 64.06 -60.74 66.72
C GLU A 603 62.81 -60.92 65.81
N ASP A 604 61.91 -61.86 66.13
CA ASP A 604 60.65 -62.08 65.40
C ASP A 604 59.61 -60.95 65.59
N ASN A 605 59.71 -60.18 66.68
CA ASN A 605 58.87 -59.01 66.94
C ASN A 605 59.41 -57.74 66.26
N LEU A 606 60.73 -57.63 66.06
CA LEU A 606 61.37 -56.50 65.36
C LEU A 606 61.12 -56.53 63.84
N GLU A 607 61.02 -57.71 63.23
CA GLU A 607 60.69 -57.88 61.81
C GLU A 607 59.22 -57.48 61.49
N ARG A 608 58.29 -57.72 62.43
CA ARG A 608 56.87 -57.30 62.31
C ARG A 608 56.68 -55.80 62.53
N GLU A 609 57.41 -55.18 63.46
CA GLU A 609 57.36 -53.73 63.69
C GLU A 609 57.93 -52.91 62.50
N ARG A 610 58.97 -53.41 61.81
CA ARG A 610 59.53 -52.71 60.64
C ARG A 610 58.58 -52.67 59.43
N ARG A 611 57.76 -53.70 59.23
CA ARG A 611 56.69 -53.68 58.20
C ARG A 611 55.51 -52.78 58.59
N ALA A 612 55.08 -52.82 59.86
CA ALA A 612 53.99 -51.97 60.34
C ALA A 612 54.33 -50.46 60.31
N LYS A 613 55.59 -50.10 60.54
CA LYS A 613 56.05 -48.70 60.48
C LYS A 613 56.05 -48.13 59.05
N ALA A 614 56.45 -48.93 58.05
CA ALA A 614 56.47 -48.50 56.65
C ALA A 614 55.07 -48.30 56.04
N ASP A 615 54.10 -49.13 56.44
CA ASP A 615 52.70 -48.99 56.03
C ASP A 615 51.99 -47.81 56.73
N SER A 616 52.35 -47.54 57.99
CA SER A 616 51.82 -46.40 58.75
C SER A 616 52.34 -45.04 58.25
N GLU A 617 53.60 -44.95 57.78
CA GLU A 617 54.14 -43.72 57.17
C GLU A 617 53.54 -43.41 55.78
N LYS A 618 53.18 -44.43 54.98
CA LYS A 618 52.45 -44.23 53.70
C LYS A 618 51.00 -43.78 53.94
N SER A 619 50.33 -44.36 54.94
CA SER A 619 48.98 -43.97 55.34
C SER A 619 48.94 -42.52 55.87
N LYS A 620 49.93 -42.13 56.68
CA LYS A 620 50.07 -40.77 57.19
C LYS A 620 50.23 -39.72 56.09
N ARG A 621 51.05 -39.96 55.05
CA ARG A 621 51.21 -39.02 53.93
C ARG A 621 49.97 -38.91 53.03
N LYS A 622 49.19 -39.99 52.87
CA LYS A 622 47.89 -39.94 52.18
C LYS A 622 46.86 -39.14 52.98
N LEU A 623 46.78 -39.39 54.29
CA LEU A 623 45.86 -38.67 55.18
C LEU A 623 46.23 -37.20 55.34
N GLU A 624 47.52 -36.82 55.35
CA GLU A 624 47.95 -35.40 55.37
C GLU A 624 47.63 -34.67 54.06
N GLY A 625 47.65 -35.37 52.91
CA GLY A 625 47.22 -34.82 51.61
C GLY A 625 45.70 -34.67 51.50
N GLU A 626 44.95 -35.67 51.96
CA GLU A 626 43.48 -35.62 52.04
C GLU A 626 42.99 -34.56 53.06
N LEU A 627 43.71 -34.39 54.18
CA LEU A 627 43.44 -33.34 55.16
C LEU A 627 43.66 -31.94 54.56
N LYS A 628 44.69 -31.74 53.72
CA LYS A 628 44.95 -30.43 53.08
C LYS A 628 43.90 -30.08 52.01
N ILE A 629 43.49 -31.05 51.19
CA ILE A 629 42.43 -30.86 50.18
C ILE A 629 41.08 -30.62 50.85
N THR A 630 40.78 -31.31 51.96
CA THR A 630 39.55 -31.07 52.73
C THR A 630 39.59 -29.72 53.45
N GLN A 631 40.75 -29.26 53.93
CA GLN A 631 40.91 -27.92 54.50
C GLN A 631 40.67 -26.82 53.44
N GLU A 632 41.25 -26.95 52.24
CA GLU A 632 41.04 -26.02 51.12
C GLU A 632 39.58 -26.06 50.62
N SER A 633 38.95 -27.23 50.58
CA SER A 633 37.52 -27.37 50.24
C SER A 633 36.59 -26.78 51.31
N ILE A 634 36.97 -26.83 52.59
CA ILE A 634 36.21 -26.19 53.68
C ILE A 634 36.36 -24.68 53.58
N ASP A 635 37.55 -24.14 53.31
CA ASP A 635 37.76 -22.70 53.17
C ASP A 635 37.02 -22.11 51.95
N GLU A 636 37.00 -22.83 50.82
CA GLU A 636 36.21 -22.51 49.62
C GLU A 636 34.70 -22.54 49.91
N ALA A 637 34.21 -23.60 50.58
CA ALA A 637 32.81 -23.72 50.98
C ALA A 637 32.41 -22.63 52.00
N THR A 638 33.33 -22.21 52.87
CA THR A 638 33.08 -21.15 53.86
C THR A 638 33.04 -19.76 53.21
N ARG A 639 33.81 -19.54 52.13
CA ARG A 639 33.69 -18.35 51.27
C ARG A 639 32.37 -18.33 50.52
N GLN A 640 32.00 -19.42 49.86
CA GLN A 640 30.72 -19.53 49.16
C GLN A 640 29.52 -19.33 50.10
N ARG A 641 29.59 -19.83 51.33
CA ARG A 641 28.56 -19.59 52.35
C ARG A 641 28.45 -18.11 52.74
N ARG A 642 29.57 -17.39 52.88
CA ARG A 642 29.58 -15.94 53.17
C ARG A 642 29.05 -15.11 52.02
N ASP A 643 29.36 -15.48 50.78
CA ASP A 643 28.84 -14.79 49.60
C ASP A 643 27.34 -15.04 49.41
N LEU A 644 26.87 -16.26 49.72
CA LEU A 644 25.44 -16.58 49.74
C LEU A 644 24.69 -15.87 50.88
N GLU A 645 25.26 -15.77 52.08
CA GLU A 645 24.67 -14.98 53.18
C GLU A 645 24.57 -13.49 52.84
N ASN A 646 25.58 -12.92 52.17
CA ASN A 646 25.56 -11.53 51.74
C ASN A 646 24.55 -11.28 50.61
N ASN A 647 24.41 -12.23 49.68
CA ASN A 647 23.37 -12.18 48.66
C ASN A 647 21.97 -12.35 49.24
N MET A 648 21.80 -13.21 50.25
CA MET A 648 20.53 -13.34 50.96
C MET A 648 20.13 -12.04 51.64
N LYS A 649 21.07 -11.38 52.34
CA LYS A 649 20.81 -10.07 52.98
C LYS A 649 20.46 -8.97 51.97
N ARG A 650 21.08 -8.97 50.78
CA ARG A 650 20.69 -8.06 49.69
C ARG A 650 19.30 -8.38 49.17
N LYS A 651 18.96 -9.65 49.00
CA LYS A 651 17.64 -10.09 48.55
C LYS A 651 16.56 -9.80 49.59
N GLU A 652 16.83 -9.95 50.89
CA GLU A 652 15.93 -9.54 51.97
C GLU A 652 15.71 -8.02 52.00
N ALA A 653 16.74 -7.22 51.75
CA ALA A 653 16.60 -5.77 51.64
C ALA A 653 15.77 -5.35 50.40
N GLU A 654 15.96 -6.01 49.26
CA GLU A 654 15.14 -5.82 48.05
C GLU A 654 13.69 -6.26 48.27
N LEU A 655 13.45 -7.36 49.01
CA LEU A 655 12.12 -7.86 49.34
C LEU A 655 11.37 -6.89 50.26
N ASN A 656 12.06 -6.30 51.26
CA ASN A 656 11.48 -5.27 52.12
C ASN A 656 11.18 -3.98 51.34
N ALA A 657 12.03 -3.58 50.40
CA ALA A 657 11.77 -2.43 49.53
C ALA A 657 10.58 -2.68 48.57
N LEU A 658 10.44 -3.90 48.05
CA LEU A 658 9.30 -4.31 47.24
C LEU A 658 8.00 -4.40 48.05
N SER A 659 8.07 -4.87 49.30
CA SER A 659 6.92 -4.90 50.20
C SER A 659 6.45 -3.50 50.56
N SER A 660 7.37 -2.55 50.80
CA SER A 660 7.03 -1.14 51.00
C SER A 660 6.40 -0.51 49.76
N ARG A 661 6.90 -0.83 48.55
CA ARG A 661 6.26 -0.39 47.29
C ARG A 661 4.88 -0.99 47.09
N LEU A 662 4.68 -2.25 47.49
CA LEU A 662 3.40 -2.92 47.41
C LEU A 662 2.37 -2.27 48.36
N GLU A 663 2.79 -1.87 49.56
CA GLU A 663 1.94 -1.13 50.50
C GLU A 663 1.57 0.27 49.96
N ASP A 664 2.53 0.98 49.35
CA ASP A 664 2.27 2.27 48.69
C ASP A 664 1.32 2.13 47.48
N GLU A 665 1.50 1.09 46.65
CA GLU A 665 0.60 0.80 45.53
C GLU A 665 -0.80 0.38 46.02
N GLN A 666 -0.91 -0.39 47.11
CA GLN A 666 -2.21 -0.73 47.72
C GLN A 666 -2.93 0.50 48.31
N ALA A 667 -2.19 1.44 48.89
CA ALA A 667 -2.74 2.73 49.32
C ALA A 667 -3.23 3.56 48.12
N THR A 668 -2.50 3.52 47.01
CA THR A 668 -2.86 4.20 45.76
C THR A 668 -4.08 3.58 45.10
N ILE A 669 -4.17 2.24 45.08
CA ILE A 669 -5.34 1.48 44.61
C ILE A 669 -6.57 1.82 45.46
N SER A 670 -6.43 1.92 46.79
CA SER A 670 -7.52 2.29 47.68
C SER A 670 -8.01 3.73 47.43
N LYS A 671 -7.11 4.65 47.09
CA LYS A 671 -7.43 6.03 46.71
C LYS A 671 -8.12 6.10 45.35
N LEU A 672 -7.64 5.34 44.36
CA LEU A 672 -8.23 5.23 43.04
C LEU A 672 -9.60 4.54 43.08
N GLN A 673 -9.79 3.52 43.92
CA GLN A 673 -11.11 2.91 44.13
C GLN A 673 -12.13 3.89 44.72
N ARG A 674 -11.72 4.80 45.61
CA ARG A 674 -12.60 5.89 46.09
C ARG A 674 -12.94 6.87 44.97
N GLN A 675 -11.96 7.29 44.17
CA GLN A 675 -12.20 8.16 43.01
C GLN A 675 -13.08 7.49 41.94
N ILE A 676 -12.91 6.20 41.70
CA ILE A 676 -13.77 5.42 40.79
C ILE A 676 -15.20 5.40 41.32
N LYS A 677 -15.40 5.23 42.64
CA LYS A 677 -16.75 5.24 43.23
C LYS A 677 -17.41 6.64 43.16
N GLU A 678 -16.61 7.70 43.31
CA GLU A 678 -17.05 9.09 43.16
C GLU A 678 -17.38 9.43 41.70
N LEU A 679 -16.55 8.95 40.76
CA LEU A 679 -16.79 9.08 39.32
C LEU A 679 -17.95 8.20 38.84
N GLN A 680 -18.19 7.03 39.45
CA GLN A 680 -19.37 6.20 39.19
C GLN A 680 -20.65 6.87 39.71
N SER A 681 -20.60 7.53 40.86
CA SER A 681 -21.73 8.35 41.35
C SER A 681 -22.00 9.52 40.42
N ARG A 682 -20.95 10.19 39.94
CA ARG A 682 -21.06 11.32 39.01
C ARG A 682 -21.47 10.88 37.60
N ALA A 683 -21.06 9.70 37.18
CA ALA A 683 -21.52 9.08 35.93
C ALA A 683 -22.99 8.67 36.04
N ALA A 684 -23.45 8.15 37.19
CA ALA A 684 -24.87 7.86 37.42
C ALA A 684 -25.72 9.15 37.46
N GLU A 685 -25.23 10.23 38.08
CA GLU A 685 -25.89 11.55 38.04
C GLU A 685 -25.92 12.12 36.61
N LEU A 686 -24.83 12.00 35.85
CA LEU A 686 -24.79 12.41 34.45
C LEU A 686 -25.64 11.49 33.56
N GLU A 687 -25.77 10.20 33.87
CA GLU A 687 -26.68 9.28 33.18
C GLU A 687 -28.14 9.63 33.47
N ASP A 688 -28.49 10.03 34.70
CA ASP A 688 -29.82 10.53 35.05
C ASP A 688 -30.09 11.91 34.42
N GLU A 689 -29.09 12.79 34.32
CA GLU A 689 -29.17 14.05 33.57
C GLU A 689 -29.33 13.79 32.07
N VAL A 690 -28.62 12.82 31.50
CA VAL A 690 -28.76 12.40 30.09
C VAL A 690 -30.08 11.67 29.86
N GLN A 691 -30.62 10.94 30.84
CA GLN A 691 -31.94 10.32 30.78
C GLN A 691 -33.04 11.38 30.83
N ASN A 692 -32.90 12.39 31.69
CA ASN A 692 -33.77 13.56 31.76
C ASN A 692 -33.64 14.43 30.50
N GLU A 693 -32.44 14.59 29.95
CA GLU A 693 -32.19 15.30 28.70
C GLU A 693 -32.72 14.50 27.52
N ARG A 694 -32.67 13.16 27.52
CA ARG A 694 -33.31 12.29 26.53
C ARG A 694 -34.83 12.32 26.62
N GLN A 695 -35.41 12.37 27.82
CA GLN A 695 -36.85 12.56 28.00
C GLN A 695 -37.29 13.97 27.60
N SER A 696 -36.50 14.99 27.93
CA SER A 696 -36.70 16.38 27.51
C SER A 696 -36.59 16.49 26.00
N ARG A 697 -35.55 15.93 25.40
CA ARG A 697 -35.32 15.89 23.95
C ARG A 697 -36.34 15.03 23.22
N SER A 698 -36.88 13.96 23.81
CA SER A 698 -38.01 13.22 23.25
C SER A 698 -39.32 14.03 23.32
N LYS A 699 -39.53 14.83 24.37
CA LYS A 699 -40.63 15.81 24.44
C LYS A 699 -40.42 16.97 23.47
N THR A 700 -39.20 17.44 23.27
CA THR A 700 -38.82 18.46 22.29
C THR A 700 -38.87 17.92 20.87
N ASP A 701 -38.55 16.66 20.63
CA ASP A 701 -38.64 16.00 19.32
C ASP A 701 -40.09 15.66 18.99
N LYS A 702 -40.94 15.34 19.97
CA LYS A 702 -42.40 15.33 19.81
C LYS A 702 -42.94 16.73 19.54
N ALA A 703 -42.57 17.72 20.32
CA ALA A 703 -42.98 19.11 20.08
C ALA A 703 -42.41 19.66 18.76
N ARG A 704 -41.24 19.18 18.30
CA ARG A 704 -40.63 19.55 17.02
C ARG A 704 -41.26 18.78 15.88
N SER A 705 -41.68 17.53 16.07
CA SER A 705 -42.50 16.77 15.12
C SER A 705 -43.89 17.38 15.01
N ASP A 706 -44.47 17.85 16.12
CA ASP A 706 -45.76 18.54 16.17
C ASP A 706 -45.62 19.95 15.58
N ILE A 707 -44.53 20.69 15.84
CA ILE A 707 -44.22 21.99 15.21
C ILE A 707 -43.83 21.81 13.74
N GLN A 708 -43.24 20.67 13.35
CA GLN A 708 -42.90 20.36 11.96
C GLN A 708 -44.12 19.90 11.18
N HIS A 709 -45.05 19.20 11.83
CA HIS A 709 -46.38 18.89 11.30
C HIS A 709 -47.27 20.14 11.28
N GLU A 710 -47.16 21.04 12.26
CA GLU A 710 -47.79 22.37 12.26
C GLU A 710 -47.11 23.31 11.26
N LEU A 711 -45.82 23.14 10.94
CA LEU A 711 -45.10 23.85 9.89
C LEU A 711 -45.49 23.32 8.52
N GLU A 712 -45.70 22.01 8.35
CA GLU A 712 -46.24 21.43 7.12
C GLU A 712 -47.72 21.79 6.96
N GLU A 713 -48.53 21.79 8.02
CA GLU A 713 -49.89 22.35 8.00
C GLU A 713 -49.89 23.88 7.81
N LEU A 714 -48.92 24.62 8.36
CA LEU A 714 -48.77 26.06 8.16
C LEU A 714 -48.25 26.36 6.77
N ASN A 715 -47.43 25.50 6.17
CA ASN A 715 -46.89 25.68 4.82
C ASN A 715 -47.95 25.28 3.78
N ASP A 716 -48.75 24.25 4.03
CA ASP A 716 -49.96 23.94 3.27
C ASP A 716 -51.04 25.04 3.46
N ARG A 717 -51.18 25.60 4.67
CA ARG A 717 -51.99 26.81 4.91
C ARG A 717 -51.35 28.07 4.35
N LEU A 718 -50.03 28.15 4.15
CA LEU A 718 -49.32 29.29 3.54
C LEU A 718 -49.40 29.23 2.02
N ASP A 719 -49.48 28.04 1.43
CA ASP A 719 -49.77 27.85 0.01
C ASP A 719 -51.28 28.03 -0.28
N GLU A 720 -52.18 27.60 0.62
CA GLU A 720 -53.60 27.99 0.56
C GLU A 720 -53.81 29.49 0.85
N GLN A 721 -53.07 30.09 1.80
CA GLN A 721 -53.12 31.53 2.06
C GLN A 721 -52.36 32.34 1.02
N GLY A 722 -51.37 31.80 0.31
CA GLY A 722 -50.68 32.45 -0.81
C GLY A 722 -51.63 32.66 -1.98
N GLY A 723 -52.52 31.69 -2.22
CA GLY A 723 -53.68 31.84 -3.10
C GLY A 723 -54.74 32.82 -2.56
N ALA A 724 -54.96 32.87 -1.25
CA ALA A 724 -55.90 33.81 -0.63
C ALA A 724 -55.38 35.26 -0.52
N THR A 725 -54.06 35.48 -0.48
CA THR A 725 -53.44 36.80 -0.28
C THR A 725 -53.45 37.62 -1.58
N ALA A 726 -53.43 36.96 -2.75
CA ALA A 726 -53.69 37.59 -4.03
C ALA A 726 -55.16 38.07 -4.18
N ALA A 727 -56.12 37.37 -3.57
CA ALA A 727 -57.54 37.76 -3.55
C ALA A 727 -57.87 38.79 -2.43
N GLN A 728 -57.10 38.82 -1.35
CA GLN A 728 -57.34 39.72 -0.20
C GLN A 728 -56.81 41.15 -0.44
N ILE A 729 -55.79 41.35 -1.27
CA ILE A 729 -55.31 42.69 -1.67
C ILE A 729 -56.36 43.44 -2.52
N GLU A 730 -57.18 42.72 -3.29
CA GLU A 730 -58.28 43.30 -4.08
C GLU A 730 -59.56 43.56 -3.23
N ILE A 731 -59.72 42.85 -2.11
CA ILE A 731 -60.81 43.04 -1.13
C ILE A 731 -60.50 44.17 -0.13
N ASN A 732 -59.23 44.37 0.26
CA ASN A 732 -58.84 45.46 1.17
C ASN A 732 -59.03 46.85 0.55
N LYS A 733 -58.86 47.00 -0.78
CA LYS A 733 -59.22 48.24 -1.52
C LYS A 733 -60.72 48.56 -1.51
N LYS A 734 -61.60 47.56 -1.30
CA LYS A 734 -63.05 47.76 -1.11
C LYS A 734 -63.43 48.00 0.35
N ARG A 735 -62.70 47.42 1.32
CA ARG A 735 -62.94 47.62 2.75
C ARG A 735 -62.53 49.01 3.26
N GLU A 736 -61.51 49.65 2.68
CA GLU A 736 -61.19 51.05 2.99
C GLU A 736 -62.28 52.03 2.52
N ALA A 737 -63.01 51.72 1.45
CA ALA A 737 -64.14 52.51 0.98
C ALA A 737 -65.43 52.32 1.81
N GLU A 738 -65.60 51.15 2.46
CA GLU A 738 -66.74 50.88 3.37
C GLU A 738 -66.50 51.37 4.80
N LEU A 739 -65.24 51.41 5.27
CA LEU A 739 -64.87 51.99 6.58
C LEU A 739 -65.14 53.50 6.67
N ALA A 740 -65.07 54.23 5.55
CA ALA A 740 -65.44 55.64 5.47
C ALA A 740 -66.96 55.88 5.52
N LYS A 741 -67.78 54.85 5.20
CA LYS A 741 -69.25 54.92 5.25
C LYS A 741 -69.79 54.52 6.63
N LEU A 742 -69.23 53.46 7.24
CA LEU A 742 -69.64 52.96 8.56
C LEU A 742 -69.30 53.90 9.72
N ARG A 743 -68.33 54.83 9.55
CA ARG A 743 -68.08 55.89 10.54
C ARG A 743 -69.19 56.95 10.59
N ARG A 744 -69.96 57.16 9.52
CA ARG A 744 -71.14 58.06 9.52
C ARG A 744 -72.39 57.40 10.11
N ASP A 745 -72.55 56.09 9.94
CA ASP A 745 -73.74 55.37 10.42
C ASP A 745 -73.68 55.06 11.95
N ILE A 746 -72.49 55.09 12.56
CA ILE A 746 -72.29 54.88 14.02
C ILE A 746 -72.67 56.13 14.84
N GLU A 747 -72.56 57.34 14.27
CA GLU A 747 -73.03 58.59 14.92
C GLU A 747 -74.56 58.70 14.93
N GLU A 748 -75.27 58.06 13.98
CA GLU A 748 -76.74 58.08 13.89
C GLU A 748 -77.41 56.98 14.76
N ALA A 749 -76.71 55.87 15.05
CA ALA A 749 -77.21 54.79 15.90
C ALA A 749 -77.08 55.05 17.42
N ASN A 750 -76.10 55.86 17.83
CA ASN A 750 -75.90 56.23 19.24
C ASN A 750 -77.04 57.14 19.77
N MET A 751 -77.73 57.90 18.91
CA MET A 751 -78.92 58.68 19.30
C MET A 751 -80.18 57.82 19.52
N ASN A 752 -80.23 56.58 19.00
CA ASN A 752 -81.41 55.70 19.13
C ASN A 752 -81.32 54.70 20.30
N HIS A 753 -80.14 54.52 20.90
CA HIS A 753 -79.95 53.58 22.03
C HIS A 753 -80.36 54.19 23.38
N GLU A 754 -80.32 55.52 23.52
CA GLU A 754 -80.76 56.24 24.72
C GLU A 754 -82.30 56.21 24.91
N SER A 755 -83.06 56.07 23.83
CA SER A 755 -84.53 56.00 23.86
C SER A 755 -85.10 54.63 24.24
N GLN A 756 -84.31 53.55 24.19
CA GLN A 756 -84.79 52.19 24.49
C GLN A 756 -84.56 51.77 25.96
N LEU A 757 -83.68 52.48 26.69
CA LEU A 757 -83.41 52.26 28.12
C LEU A 757 -84.56 52.69 29.05
N ALA A 758 -85.53 53.47 28.54
CA ALA A 758 -86.72 53.89 29.30
C ALA A 758 -87.88 52.87 29.26
N ALA A 759 -87.91 51.97 28.28
CA ALA A 759 -89.04 51.05 28.06
C ALA A 759 -88.95 49.74 28.88
N LEU A 760 -87.76 49.37 29.38
CA LEU A 760 -87.55 48.15 30.16
C LEU A 760 -87.89 48.29 31.65
N ARG A 761 -87.99 49.53 32.17
CA ARG A 761 -88.38 49.81 33.56
C ARG A 761 -89.85 49.45 33.86
N LYS A 762 -90.67 49.22 32.83
CA LYS A 762 -92.11 48.91 32.95
C LYS A 762 -92.44 47.41 32.95
N LYS A 763 -91.50 46.54 32.59
CA LYS A 763 -91.65 45.07 32.74
C LYS A 763 -91.27 44.56 34.14
N HIS A 764 -90.84 45.46 35.02
CA HIS A 764 -90.32 45.15 36.35
C HIS A 764 -91.41 45.02 37.43
N THR A 765 -92.68 45.22 37.10
CA THR A 765 -93.80 45.24 38.05
C THR A 765 -94.64 43.96 38.01
N ASP A 766 -94.69 43.28 36.86
CA ASP A 766 -95.27 41.93 36.76
C ASP A 766 -94.32 40.85 37.34
N ALA A 767 -93.08 41.27 37.65
CA ALA A 767 -92.07 40.49 38.35
C ALA A 767 -92.32 40.36 39.87
N VAL A 768 -93.32 41.00 40.48
CA VAL A 768 -93.45 40.99 41.96
C VAL A 768 -94.39 39.89 42.48
N ALA A 769 -95.28 39.35 41.65
CA ALA A 769 -96.22 38.30 42.06
C ALA A 769 -95.70 36.87 41.87
N GLU A 770 -94.74 36.65 40.96
CA GLU A 770 -94.05 35.36 40.78
C GLU A 770 -92.88 35.18 41.79
N LEU A 771 -92.47 36.27 42.47
CA LEU A 771 -91.34 36.32 43.42
C LEU A 771 -91.63 35.80 44.83
N THR A 772 -92.88 35.41 45.14
CA THR A 772 -93.21 34.86 46.47
C THR A 772 -93.10 33.33 46.49
N ASP A 773 -93.40 32.64 45.39
CA ASP A 773 -93.16 31.19 45.22
C ASP A 773 -91.72 30.85 44.79
N GLN A 774 -90.99 31.82 44.22
CA GLN A 774 -89.55 31.69 43.98
C GLN A 774 -88.70 31.88 45.26
N LEU A 775 -89.28 32.36 46.37
CA LEU A 775 -88.53 32.72 47.58
C LEU A 775 -88.01 31.47 48.34
N ASP A 776 -88.73 30.35 48.30
CA ASP A 776 -88.28 29.05 48.85
C ASP A 776 -87.28 28.31 47.93
N GLN A 777 -87.28 28.60 46.63
CA GLN A 777 -86.26 28.11 45.68
C GLN A 777 -84.96 28.95 45.73
N ILE A 778 -85.07 30.24 46.02
CA ILE A 778 -83.95 31.19 46.15
C ILE A 778 -83.10 30.93 47.40
N GLN A 779 -83.66 30.37 48.48
CA GLN A 779 -82.86 30.08 49.69
C GLN A 779 -81.84 28.93 49.47
N LYS A 780 -82.15 27.98 48.57
CA LYS A 780 -81.20 26.94 48.09
C LYS A 780 -80.24 27.45 47.01
N GLN A 781 -80.66 28.36 46.14
CA GLN A 781 -79.79 28.97 45.14
C GLN A 781 -78.83 30.01 45.73
N LYS A 782 -79.18 30.67 46.83
CA LYS A 782 -78.31 31.62 47.57
C LYS A 782 -77.04 30.94 48.10
N GLN A 783 -77.14 29.75 48.69
CA GLN A 783 -75.95 28.99 49.15
C GLN A 783 -75.05 28.53 47.99
N LYS A 784 -75.60 28.32 46.80
CA LYS A 784 -74.85 27.98 45.59
C LYS A 784 -74.17 29.22 44.99
N LEU A 785 -74.88 30.34 44.93
CA LEU A 785 -74.36 31.63 44.44
C LEU A 785 -73.34 32.27 45.38
N GLU A 786 -73.38 32.03 46.70
CA GLU A 786 -72.30 32.46 47.62
C GLU A 786 -71.01 31.66 47.41
N LYS A 787 -71.10 30.38 47.05
CA LYS A 787 -69.95 29.56 46.63
C LYS A 787 -69.42 29.98 45.26
N ASP A 788 -70.30 30.22 44.29
CA ASP A 788 -69.90 30.65 42.95
C ASP A 788 -69.35 32.08 42.97
N LYS A 789 -69.87 32.99 43.81
CA LYS A 789 -69.31 34.33 44.04
C LYS A 789 -67.90 34.26 44.66
N MET A 790 -67.67 33.40 45.65
CA MET A 790 -66.32 33.18 46.18
C MET A 790 -65.40 32.58 45.12
N GLN A 791 -65.90 31.67 44.27
CA GLN A 791 -65.12 31.10 43.16
C GLN A 791 -64.80 32.14 42.08
N TYR A 792 -65.72 33.03 41.72
CA TYR A 792 -65.48 34.09 40.74
C TYR A 792 -64.60 35.20 41.30
N VAL A 793 -64.71 35.56 42.58
CA VAL A 793 -63.76 36.48 43.22
C VAL A 793 -62.36 35.87 43.24
N ARG A 794 -62.23 34.58 43.58
CA ARG A 794 -60.95 33.86 43.57
C ARG A 794 -60.38 33.71 42.16
N ASN A 795 -61.21 33.42 41.16
CA ASN A 795 -60.80 33.40 39.76
C ASN A 795 -60.42 34.81 39.25
N THR A 796 -61.05 35.87 39.76
CA THR A 796 -60.70 37.26 39.41
C THR A 796 -59.40 37.69 40.09
N GLU A 797 -59.14 37.24 41.31
CA GLU A 797 -57.86 37.39 42.02
C GLU A 797 -56.74 36.55 41.36
N ASP A 798 -57.03 35.32 40.92
CA ASP A 798 -56.09 34.46 40.19
C ASP A 798 -55.81 34.99 38.77
N LEU A 799 -56.81 35.53 38.07
CA LEU A 799 -56.63 36.22 36.78
C LEU A 799 -55.89 37.55 36.94
N ALA A 800 -56.12 38.29 38.02
CA ALA A 800 -55.36 39.49 38.34
C ALA A 800 -53.90 39.14 38.70
N ALA A 801 -53.67 38.07 39.46
CA ALA A 801 -52.34 37.57 39.77
C ALA A 801 -51.62 37.00 38.54
N GLN A 802 -52.33 36.35 37.61
CA GLN A 802 -51.80 35.95 36.31
C GLN A 802 -51.51 37.16 35.42
N LEU A 803 -52.35 38.20 35.43
CA LEU A 803 -52.12 39.42 34.68
C LEU A 803 -50.92 40.22 35.23
N ASP A 804 -50.75 40.26 36.55
CA ASP A 804 -49.57 40.84 37.21
C ASP A 804 -48.31 40.00 36.96
N GLY A 805 -48.44 38.67 36.91
CA GLY A 805 -47.36 37.75 36.53
C GLY A 805 -46.94 37.90 35.07
N GLU A 806 -47.90 38.00 34.15
CA GLU A 806 -47.69 38.29 32.72
C GLU A 806 -47.11 39.69 32.51
N SER A 807 -47.56 40.68 33.29
CA SER A 807 -47.00 42.03 33.31
C SER A 807 -45.54 42.03 33.77
N ALA A 808 -45.22 41.31 34.85
CA ALA A 808 -43.85 41.17 35.34
C ALA A 808 -42.96 40.38 34.36
N ALA A 809 -43.50 39.32 33.75
CA ALA A 809 -42.82 38.56 32.70
C ALA A 809 -42.57 39.41 31.45
N LYS A 810 -43.54 40.25 31.06
CA LYS A 810 -43.39 41.21 29.96
C LYS A 810 -42.30 42.24 30.25
N VAL A 811 -42.26 42.81 31.46
CA VAL A 811 -41.18 43.74 31.87
C VAL A 811 -39.82 43.05 31.92
N SER A 812 -39.76 41.78 32.34
CA SER A 812 -38.55 40.96 32.29
C SER A 812 -38.10 40.70 30.85
N ASN A 813 -39.04 40.34 29.98
CA ASN A 813 -38.78 40.10 28.56
C ASN A 813 -38.37 41.38 27.83
N GLU A 814 -38.97 42.54 28.13
CA GLU A 814 -38.56 43.83 27.59
C GLU A 814 -37.13 44.22 28.05
N LYS A 815 -36.73 43.84 29.27
CA LYS A 815 -35.34 44.01 29.73
C LYS A 815 -34.38 43.07 28.99
N LEU A 816 -34.76 41.81 28.79
CA LEU A 816 -33.98 40.84 28.00
C LEU A 816 -33.85 41.27 26.54
N VAL A 817 -34.92 41.78 25.92
CA VAL A 817 -34.90 42.32 24.56
C VAL A 817 -33.95 43.51 24.49
N LYS A 818 -34.00 44.45 25.44
CA LYS A 818 -33.02 45.56 25.49
C LYS A 818 -31.58 45.10 25.72
N GLN A 819 -31.38 44.05 26.52
CA GLN A 819 -30.05 43.47 26.74
C GLN A 819 -29.54 42.79 25.46
N PHE A 820 -30.39 42.09 24.73
CA PHE A 820 -30.05 41.50 23.43
C PHE A 820 -29.84 42.57 22.36
N GLU A 821 -30.60 43.66 22.34
CA GLU A 821 -30.34 44.82 21.46
C GLU A 821 -29.00 45.47 21.76
N LEU A 822 -28.61 45.59 23.04
CA LEU A 822 -27.29 46.08 23.43
C LEU A 822 -26.17 45.12 23.02
N GLN A 823 -26.36 43.81 23.18
CA GLN A 823 -25.40 42.80 22.72
C GLN A 823 -25.30 42.78 21.19
N LEU A 824 -26.41 42.96 20.49
CA LEU A 824 -26.45 43.02 19.03
C LEU A 824 -25.72 44.27 18.51
N ASN A 825 -25.89 45.41 19.19
CA ASN A 825 -25.15 46.64 18.89
C ASN A 825 -23.65 46.51 19.20
N ASP A 826 -23.24 45.85 20.30
CA ASP A 826 -21.82 45.58 20.60
C ASP A 826 -21.20 44.62 19.57
N LEU A 827 -21.92 43.57 19.18
CA LEU A 827 -21.50 42.65 18.13
C LEU A 827 -21.40 43.34 16.76
N GLN A 828 -22.33 44.24 16.46
CA GLN A 828 -22.31 45.00 15.21
C GLN A 828 -21.16 46.02 15.18
N ALA A 829 -20.87 46.68 16.30
CA ALA A 829 -19.70 47.53 16.44
C ALA A 829 -18.39 46.73 16.30
N ARG A 830 -18.31 45.52 16.86
CA ARG A 830 -17.16 44.61 16.66
C ARG A 830 -17.04 44.12 15.23
N ALA A 831 -18.15 43.82 14.57
CA ALA A 831 -18.15 43.42 13.17
C ALA A 831 -17.67 44.56 12.26
N ASP A 832 -18.09 45.80 12.53
CA ASP A 832 -17.63 46.99 11.81
C ASP A 832 -16.14 47.26 12.05
N GLU A 833 -15.64 47.07 13.28
CA GLU A 833 -14.22 47.19 13.60
C GLU A 833 -13.38 46.08 12.93
N GLN A 834 -13.85 44.83 12.93
CA GLN A 834 -13.22 43.74 12.21
C GLN A 834 -13.22 43.96 10.69
N SER A 835 -14.28 44.56 10.15
CA SER A 835 -14.38 44.93 8.75
C SER A 835 -13.36 46.03 8.38
N ARG A 836 -13.14 47.02 9.26
CA ARG A 836 -12.05 48.01 9.09
C ARG A 836 -10.67 47.36 9.16
N GLN A 837 -10.43 46.50 10.12
CA GLN A 837 -9.15 45.77 10.22
C GLN A 837 -8.90 44.89 8.98
N LEU A 838 -9.93 44.23 8.44
CA LEU A 838 -9.83 43.48 7.19
C LEU A 838 -9.51 44.40 6.00
N HIS A 839 -10.06 45.61 5.96
CA HIS A 839 -9.73 46.60 4.95
C HIS A 839 -8.27 47.06 5.05
N ASP A 840 -7.79 47.33 6.26
CA ASP A 840 -6.39 47.70 6.52
C ASP A 840 -5.44 46.55 6.16
N TYR A 841 -5.74 45.31 6.54
CA TYR A 841 -4.97 44.14 6.14
C TYR A 841 -4.97 43.93 4.62
N SER A 842 -6.10 44.17 3.96
CA SER A 842 -6.19 44.12 2.49
C SER A 842 -5.28 45.17 1.84
N SER A 843 -5.22 46.38 2.42
CA SER A 843 -4.33 47.45 1.94
C SER A 843 -2.85 47.11 2.12
N VAL A 844 -2.47 46.53 3.27
CA VAL A 844 -1.10 46.05 3.54
C VAL A 844 -0.74 44.89 2.62
N ARG A 845 -1.66 43.95 2.40
CA ARG A 845 -1.47 42.83 1.48
C ARG A 845 -1.24 43.32 0.04
N ASN A 846 -1.99 44.31 -0.40
CA ASN A 846 -1.80 44.89 -1.75
C ASN A 846 -0.45 45.62 -1.86
N ARG A 847 -0.02 46.32 -0.80
CA ARG A 847 1.30 46.96 -0.76
C ARG A 847 2.43 45.94 -0.80
N LEU A 848 2.37 44.89 0.03
CA LEU A 848 3.34 43.80 0.01
C LEU A 848 3.31 43.04 -1.31
N GLY A 849 2.13 42.92 -1.94
CA GLY A 849 1.99 42.35 -3.28
C GLY A 849 2.74 43.17 -4.34
N ASN A 850 2.65 44.50 -4.28
CA ASN A 850 3.39 45.40 -5.17
C ASN A 850 4.91 45.34 -4.91
N GLU A 851 5.33 45.35 -3.64
CA GLU A 851 6.75 45.20 -3.26
C GLU A 851 7.29 43.84 -3.73
N ASN A 852 6.49 42.77 -3.63
CA ASN A 852 6.87 41.45 -4.14
C ASN A 852 6.96 41.42 -5.66
N SER A 853 6.06 42.10 -6.39
CA SER A 853 6.17 42.22 -7.85
C SER A 853 7.40 43.01 -8.30
N ASP A 854 7.79 44.05 -7.54
CA ASP A 854 9.02 44.80 -7.80
C ASP A 854 10.27 43.96 -7.52
N MET A 855 10.25 43.14 -6.46
CA MET A 855 11.35 42.20 -6.16
C MET A 855 11.45 41.07 -7.19
N ILE A 856 10.32 40.56 -7.68
CA ILE A 856 10.29 39.58 -8.80
C ILE A 856 10.89 40.21 -10.06
N ARG A 857 10.55 41.46 -10.37
CA ARG A 857 11.14 42.16 -11.51
C ARG A 857 12.65 42.37 -11.36
N GLN A 858 13.13 42.70 -10.16
CA GLN A 858 14.58 42.79 -9.89
C GLN A 858 15.28 41.43 -9.99
N LEU A 859 14.59 40.35 -9.61
CA LEU A 859 15.09 38.98 -9.77
C LEU A 859 15.18 38.61 -11.25
N GLU A 860 14.15 38.91 -12.05
CA GLU A 860 14.12 38.69 -13.50
C GLU A 860 15.25 39.46 -14.20
N ASP A 861 15.46 40.73 -13.86
CA ASP A 861 16.57 41.54 -14.40
C ASP A 861 17.94 40.95 -14.02
N ALA A 862 18.09 40.42 -12.80
CA ALA A 862 19.31 39.77 -12.34
C ALA A 862 19.54 38.40 -13.02
N GLU A 863 18.48 37.63 -13.24
CA GLU A 863 18.51 36.36 -13.98
C GLU A 863 18.87 36.59 -15.46
N GLU A 864 18.36 37.66 -16.07
CA GLU A 864 18.74 38.05 -17.42
C GLU A 864 20.23 38.43 -17.49
N GLN A 865 20.74 39.17 -16.50
CA GLN A 865 22.17 39.47 -16.38
C GLN A 865 23.02 38.20 -16.22
N ILE A 866 22.60 37.25 -15.37
CA ILE A 866 23.27 35.96 -15.20
C ILE A 866 23.25 35.16 -16.50
N SER A 867 22.15 35.17 -17.24
CA SER A 867 22.03 34.51 -18.55
C SER A 867 22.99 35.10 -19.58
N THR A 868 23.12 36.43 -19.63
CA THR A 868 24.14 37.08 -20.47
C THR A 868 25.57 36.74 -20.05
N LEU A 869 25.87 36.71 -18.75
CA LEU A 869 27.18 36.32 -18.24
C LEU A 869 27.51 34.84 -18.51
N GLN A 870 26.50 33.96 -18.44
CA GLN A 870 26.65 32.55 -18.81
C GLN A 870 26.92 32.37 -20.30
N ARG A 871 26.26 33.14 -21.17
CA ARG A 871 26.56 33.16 -22.61
C ARG A 871 27.99 33.64 -22.87
N PHE A 872 28.43 34.68 -22.18
CA PHE A 872 29.80 35.21 -22.30
C PHE A 872 30.84 34.22 -21.79
N LYS A 873 30.56 33.54 -20.66
CA LYS A 873 31.39 32.44 -20.15
C LYS A 873 31.45 31.29 -21.15
N GLY A 874 30.35 30.92 -21.79
CA GLY A 874 30.31 29.91 -22.85
C GLY A 874 31.18 30.28 -24.05
N GLN A 875 31.11 31.53 -24.50
CA GLN A 875 31.96 32.05 -25.58
C GLN A 875 33.45 32.01 -25.22
N LEU A 876 33.82 32.45 -24.01
CA LEU A 876 35.20 32.38 -23.53
C LEU A 876 35.69 30.93 -23.36
N THR A 877 34.81 30.03 -22.92
CA THR A 877 35.15 28.61 -22.78
C THR A 877 35.40 27.99 -24.16
N GLN A 878 34.55 28.30 -25.16
CA GLN A 878 34.75 27.87 -26.54
C GLN A 878 36.06 28.42 -27.12
N GLN A 879 36.39 29.69 -26.87
CA GLN A 879 37.68 30.26 -27.29
C GLN A 879 38.87 29.55 -26.63
N ILE A 880 38.76 29.15 -25.36
CA ILE A 880 39.78 28.36 -24.67
C ILE A 880 39.88 26.95 -25.27
N GLU A 881 38.76 26.32 -25.60
CA GLU A 881 38.70 25.01 -26.25
C GLU A 881 39.35 25.05 -27.65
N ASP A 882 39.05 26.09 -28.43
CA ASP A 882 39.61 26.29 -29.77
C ASP A 882 41.13 26.54 -29.71
N ILE A 883 41.60 27.33 -28.75
CA ILE A 883 43.05 27.54 -28.51
C ILE A 883 43.71 26.24 -28.05
N ARG A 884 43.07 25.45 -27.17
CA ARG A 884 43.59 24.15 -26.74
C ARG A 884 43.68 23.17 -27.89
N SER A 885 42.64 23.08 -28.71
CA SER A 885 42.61 22.24 -29.91
C SER A 885 43.70 22.63 -30.90
N ALA A 886 43.90 23.93 -31.14
CA ALA A 886 45.01 24.43 -31.96
C ALA A 886 46.38 24.08 -31.36
N THR A 887 46.53 24.17 -30.05
CA THR A 887 47.78 23.81 -29.34
C THR A 887 48.03 22.29 -29.40
N ASP A 888 46.98 21.48 -29.27
CA ASP A 888 47.07 20.02 -29.35
C ASP A 888 47.35 19.54 -30.78
N GLU A 889 46.85 20.24 -31.79
CA GLU A 889 47.21 20.02 -33.19
C GLU A 889 48.68 20.40 -33.43
N GLU A 890 49.14 21.54 -32.91
CA GLU A 890 50.54 21.95 -32.99
C GLU A 890 51.48 20.97 -32.26
N ILE A 891 51.06 20.43 -31.10
CA ILE A 891 51.80 19.37 -30.39
C ILE A 891 51.83 18.08 -31.22
N ARG A 892 50.73 17.71 -31.89
CA ARG A 892 50.69 16.53 -32.78
C ARG A 892 51.58 16.73 -34.00
N GLU A 893 51.52 17.87 -34.67
CA GLU A 893 52.42 18.21 -35.77
C GLU A 893 53.89 18.19 -35.32
N ARG A 894 54.18 18.73 -34.13
CA ARG A 894 55.53 18.71 -33.55
C ARG A 894 56.00 17.29 -33.22
N GLN A 895 55.11 16.41 -32.76
CA GLN A 895 55.42 14.99 -32.54
C GLN A 895 55.63 14.22 -33.85
N VAL A 896 54.84 14.51 -34.89
CA VAL A 896 55.01 13.93 -36.22
C VAL A 896 56.32 14.39 -36.85
N LEU A 897 56.64 15.68 -36.75
CA LEU A 897 57.92 16.24 -37.20
C LEU A 897 59.09 15.68 -36.39
N ALA A 898 58.95 15.53 -35.07
CA ALA A 898 59.98 14.89 -34.25
C ALA A 898 60.17 13.42 -34.61
N ALA A 899 59.10 12.69 -34.92
CA ALA A 899 59.17 11.32 -35.41
C ALA A 899 59.80 11.23 -36.80
N GLN A 900 59.50 12.17 -37.71
CA GLN A 900 60.14 12.27 -39.02
C GLN A 900 61.62 12.62 -38.91
N VAL A 901 62.00 13.55 -38.03
CA VAL A 901 63.40 13.88 -37.76
C VAL A 901 64.14 12.69 -37.17
N LYS A 902 63.49 11.95 -36.25
CA LYS A 902 64.08 10.73 -35.68
C LYS A 902 64.21 9.62 -36.73
N ASN A 903 63.22 9.47 -37.62
CA ASN A 903 63.30 8.52 -38.73
C ASN A 903 64.37 8.92 -39.74
N LEU A 904 64.51 10.21 -40.08
CA LEU A 904 65.57 10.71 -40.94
C LEU A 904 66.95 10.62 -40.27
N GLN A 905 67.03 10.74 -38.95
CA GLN A 905 68.25 10.45 -38.19
C GLN A 905 68.59 8.96 -38.22
N ILE A 906 67.60 8.08 -38.09
CA ILE A 906 67.78 6.63 -38.21
C ILE A 906 68.16 6.26 -39.64
N GLU A 907 67.57 6.89 -40.66
CA GLU A 907 67.94 6.70 -42.07
C GLU A 907 69.33 7.28 -42.38
N ALA A 908 69.72 8.38 -41.74
CA ALA A 908 71.08 8.94 -41.85
C ALA A 908 72.11 8.07 -41.11
N GLU A 909 71.78 7.53 -39.93
CA GLU A 909 72.59 6.53 -39.23
C GLU A 909 72.65 5.23 -40.01
N GLN A 910 71.55 4.78 -40.62
CA GLN A 910 71.54 3.61 -41.49
C GLN A 910 72.33 3.86 -42.77
N ALA A 911 72.27 5.05 -43.38
CA ALA A 911 73.08 5.40 -44.54
C ALA A 911 74.57 5.53 -44.17
N HIS A 912 74.88 6.05 -42.97
CA HIS A 912 76.24 6.11 -42.44
C HIS A 912 76.76 4.70 -42.11
N ASN A 913 75.95 3.86 -41.48
CA ASN A 913 76.28 2.47 -41.20
C ASN A 913 76.38 1.67 -42.49
N ASN A 914 75.54 1.93 -43.50
CA ASN A 914 75.66 1.30 -44.83
C ASN A 914 76.91 1.78 -45.57
N LEU A 915 77.34 3.04 -45.37
CA LEU A 915 78.59 3.55 -45.93
C LEU A 915 79.81 2.96 -45.19
N GLU A 916 79.73 2.82 -43.87
CA GLU A 916 80.75 2.13 -43.07
C GLU A 916 80.76 0.63 -43.39
N GLU A 917 79.61 -0.02 -43.60
CA GLU A 917 79.49 -1.40 -44.07
C GLU A 917 79.88 -1.54 -45.54
N GLU A 918 79.78 -0.53 -46.40
CA GLU A 918 80.33 -0.54 -47.77
C GLU A 918 81.86 -0.36 -47.75
N ILE A 919 82.39 0.48 -46.86
CA ILE A 919 83.83 0.66 -46.66
C ILE A 919 84.45 -0.59 -45.99
N GLU A 920 83.76 -1.15 -45.00
CA GLU A 920 84.13 -2.41 -44.35
C GLU A 920 83.92 -3.57 -45.31
N SER A 921 82.81 -3.69 -46.06
CA SER A 921 82.62 -4.76 -47.04
C SER A 921 83.57 -4.66 -48.22
N LYS A 922 84.03 -3.47 -48.62
CA LYS A 922 85.09 -3.32 -49.63
C LYS A 922 86.47 -3.72 -49.10
N ASN A 923 86.78 -3.36 -47.85
CA ASN A 923 87.99 -3.81 -47.16
C ASN A 923 87.93 -5.31 -46.79
N GLU A 924 86.73 -5.84 -46.56
CA GLU A 924 86.41 -7.20 -46.20
C GLU A 924 86.32 -8.08 -47.45
N VAL A 925 85.89 -7.60 -48.62
CA VAL A 925 86.00 -8.32 -49.90
C VAL A 925 87.45 -8.35 -50.38
N ALA A 926 88.24 -7.30 -50.12
CA ALA A 926 89.68 -7.30 -50.36
C ALA A 926 90.44 -8.25 -49.39
N ARG A 927 89.99 -8.38 -48.14
CA ARG A 927 90.50 -9.37 -47.18
C ARG A 927 89.98 -10.79 -47.46
N GLN A 928 88.71 -10.98 -47.81
CA GLN A 928 88.04 -12.25 -48.08
C GLN A 928 88.51 -12.87 -49.40
N LEU A 929 88.99 -12.09 -50.38
CA LEU A 929 89.68 -12.65 -51.55
C LEU A 929 91.07 -13.23 -51.18
N SER A 930 91.72 -12.66 -50.16
CA SER A 930 93.00 -13.14 -49.61
C SER A 930 92.81 -14.24 -48.54
N LYS A 931 91.66 -14.26 -47.86
CA LYS A 931 91.29 -15.24 -46.82
C LYS A 931 90.62 -16.48 -47.42
N ALA A 932 89.77 -16.36 -48.43
CA ALA A 932 89.14 -17.50 -49.13
C ALA A 932 90.17 -18.41 -49.83
N ASN A 933 91.32 -17.86 -50.25
CA ASN A 933 92.44 -18.66 -50.77
C ASN A 933 93.24 -19.40 -49.69
N GLY A 934 93.09 -19.04 -48.40
CA GLY A 934 93.69 -19.74 -47.25
C GLY A 934 92.69 -20.60 -46.44
N GLU A 935 91.41 -20.23 -46.41
CA GLU A 935 90.36 -20.88 -45.63
C GLU A 935 89.77 -22.13 -46.32
N ILE A 936 89.99 -22.31 -47.64
CA ILE A 936 89.74 -23.57 -48.36
C ILE A 936 90.66 -24.71 -47.87
N GLN A 937 91.84 -24.41 -47.32
CA GLN A 937 92.76 -25.41 -46.75
C GLN A 937 92.65 -25.59 -45.23
N GLN A 938 91.98 -24.69 -44.49
CA GLN A 938 91.96 -24.72 -43.01
C GLN A 938 90.60 -25.05 -42.36
N TRP A 939 89.44 -24.90 -43.02
CA TRP A 939 88.15 -25.30 -42.40
C TRP A 939 87.72 -26.75 -42.68
N GLN A 940 88.46 -27.48 -43.52
CA GLN A 940 88.47 -28.96 -43.49
C GLN A 940 88.90 -29.52 -42.11
N SER A 941 89.56 -28.70 -41.27
CA SER A 941 90.04 -29.07 -39.93
C SER A 941 89.18 -28.55 -38.77
N ARG A 942 88.09 -27.81 -39.01
CA ARG A 942 87.28 -27.18 -37.95
C ARG A 942 85.79 -27.51 -38.01
N PHE A 943 85.42 -28.58 -38.72
CA PHE A 943 84.12 -29.22 -38.55
C PHE A 943 84.13 -30.25 -37.39
N GLU A 944 85.29 -30.50 -36.76
CA GLU A 944 85.46 -31.49 -35.69
C GLU A 944 85.41 -30.94 -34.25
N GLN A 945 85.21 -29.63 -34.01
CA GLN A 945 85.15 -29.10 -32.64
C GLN A 945 84.13 -27.96 -32.49
N ASP A 946 83.06 -28.26 -31.77
CA ASP A 946 82.20 -27.33 -31.00
C ASP A 946 81.34 -26.31 -31.78
N GLY A 947 80.08 -26.06 -31.45
CA GLY A 947 79.27 -26.46 -30.29
C GLY A 947 78.00 -25.60 -30.22
N MET A 948 76.92 -26.18 -29.68
CA MET A 948 75.60 -25.59 -29.44
C MET A 948 75.60 -24.30 -28.62
N LEU A 949 74.57 -23.43 -28.80
CA LEU A 949 73.51 -23.11 -27.80
C LEU A 949 72.69 -21.85 -28.17
N GLN A 950 71.36 -21.98 -28.35
CA GLN A 950 70.31 -21.49 -27.41
C GLN A 950 68.91 -21.59 -28.05
N THR A 951 68.17 -22.63 -27.66
CA THR A 951 66.80 -22.94 -28.07
C THR A 951 65.72 -22.31 -27.17
N THR A 952 66.11 -21.58 -26.12
CA THR A 952 65.19 -21.12 -25.06
C THR A 952 64.45 -19.82 -25.39
N GLU A 953 65.00 -18.93 -26.21
CA GLU A 953 64.32 -17.66 -26.57
C GLU A 953 63.22 -17.83 -27.64
N LEU A 954 63.33 -18.90 -28.45
CA LEU A 954 62.35 -19.23 -29.49
C LEU A 954 61.01 -19.76 -28.92
N GLU A 955 61.02 -20.38 -27.75
CA GLU A 955 59.82 -20.97 -27.14
C GLU A 955 58.92 -19.92 -26.45
N GLU A 956 59.50 -18.86 -25.86
CA GLU A 956 58.72 -17.80 -25.19
C GLU A 956 57.92 -16.91 -26.17
N VAL A 957 58.49 -16.61 -27.34
CA VAL A 957 57.81 -15.83 -28.39
C VAL A 957 56.64 -16.62 -28.96
N ARG A 958 56.81 -17.94 -29.14
CA ARG A 958 55.77 -18.85 -29.63
C ARG A 958 54.58 -18.93 -28.67
N ARG A 959 54.82 -18.90 -27.35
CA ARG A 959 53.77 -18.90 -26.33
C ARG A 959 52.96 -17.60 -26.32
N LYS A 960 53.62 -16.44 -26.44
CA LYS A 960 52.93 -15.13 -26.49
C LYS A 960 52.08 -14.96 -27.76
N GLN A 961 52.57 -15.45 -28.90
CA GLN A 961 51.79 -15.45 -30.15
C GLN A 961 50.58 -16.40 -30.08
N GLY A 962 50.72 -17.57 -29.45
CA GLY A 962 49.60 -18.51 -29.26
C GLY A 962 48.45 -17.93 -28.43
N ILE A 963 48.75 -17.20 -27.36
CA ILE A 963 47.72 -16.53 -26.53
C ILE A 963 46.97 -15.47 -27.34
N LYS A 964 47.70 -14.67 -28.12
CA LYS A 964 47.11 -13.61 -28.93
C LYS A 964 46.26 -14.12 -30.10
N ILE A 965 46.63 -15.27 -30.67
CA ILE A 965 45.84 -15.96 -31.69
C ILE A 965 44.53 -16.48 -31.09
N ASN A 966 44.57 -17.07 -29.89
CA ASN A 966 43.36 -17.55 -29.22
C ASN A 966 42.41 -16.41 -28.83
N GLU A 967 42.91 -15.27 -28.32
CA GLU A 967 42.07 -14.09 -28.04
C GLU A 967 41.40 -13.53 -29.30
N LEU A 968 42.13 -13.50 -30.43
CA LEU A 968 41.59 -13.05 -31.71
C LEU A 968 40.57 -14.04 -32.29
N GLN A 969 40.77 -15.35 -32.10
CA GLN A 969 39.81 -16.37 -32.49
C GLN A 969 38.51 -16.27 -31.67
N GLU A 970 38.62 -16.06 -30.36
CA GLU A 970 37.45 -15.91 -29.49
C GLU A 970 36.66 -14.63 -29.80
N ALA A 971 37.36 -13.52 -30.09
CA ALA A 971 36.72 -12.29 -30.55
C ALA A 971 36.03 -12.44 -31.92
N LEU A 972 36.64 -13.19 -32.84
CA LEU A 972 36.06 -13.50 -34.16
C LEU A 972 34.81 -14.37 -34.01
N GLU A 973 34.85 -15.36 -33.13
CA GLU A 973 33.73 -16.28 -32.89
C GLU A 973 32.54 -15.57 -32.22
N GLN A 974 32.80 -14.66 -31.28
CA GLN A 974 31.77 -13.77 -30.72
C GLN A 974 31.19 -12.81 -31.78
N ALA A 975 32.03 -12.27 -32.67
CA ALA A 975 31.56 -11.42 -33.76
C ALA A 975 30.68 -12.20 -34.75
N ASN A 976 31.06 -13.43 -35.10
CA ASN A 976 30.27 -14.31 -35.96
C ASN A 976 28.94 -14.70 -35.31
N GLN A 977 28.90 -14.99 -34.01
CA GLN A 977 27.63 -15.23 -33.31
C GLN A 977 26.71 -14.00 -33.33
N LYS A 978 27.26 -12.79 -33.19
CA LYS A 978 26.51 -11.53 -33.34
C LYS A 978 25.96 -11.33 -34.75
N ILE A 979 26.73 -11.65 -35.78
CA ILE A 979 26.28 -11.57 -37.17
C ILE A 979 25.12 -12.54 -37.41
N ILE A 980 25.24 -13.79 -36.97
CA ILE A 980 24.18 -14.80 -37.12
C ILE A 980 22.89 -14.39 -36.40
N THR A 981 22.99 -13.80 -35.21
CA THR A 981 21.81 -13.30 -34.48
C THR A 981 21.17 -12.10 -35.18
N LEU A 982 21.96 -11.17 -35.71
CA LEU A 982 21.47 -10.04 -36.48
C LEU A 982 20.82 -10.47 -37.81
N GLU A 983 21.38 -11.47 -38.50
CA GLU A 983 20.80 -12.03 -39.73
C GLU A 983 19.46 -12.71 -39.47
N LYS A 984 19.34 -13.49 -38.38
CA LYS A 984 18.06 -14.07 -37.95
C LYS A 984 17.03 -12.98 -37.63
N ALA A 985 17.43 -11.93 -36.93
CA ALA A 985 16.55 -10.80 -36.63
C ALA A 985 16.09 -10.08 -37.91
N ARG A 986 17.02 -9.82 -38.85
CA ARG A 986 16.72 -9.22 -40.15
C ARG A 986 15.75 -10.08 -40.96
N SER A 987 15.95 -11.39 -41.01
CA SER A 987 15.06 -12.30 -41.73
C SER A 987 13.65 -12.32 -41.15
N ARG A 988 13.52 -12.27 -39.81
CA ARG A 988 12.21 -12.19 -39.15
C ARG A 988 11.52 -10.85 -39.48
N LEU A 989 12.24 -9.73 -39.35
CA LEU A 989 11.70 -8.40 -39.66
C LEU A 989 11.30 -8.24 -41.14
N LEU A 990 12.02 -8.88 -42.06
CA LEU A 990 11.64 -8.91 -43.47
C LEU A 990 10.35 -9.71 -43.69
N GLY A 991 10.18 -10.85 -42.99
CA GLY A 991 8.92 -11.61 -43.03
C GLY A 991 7.74 -10.81 -42.50
N ASP A 992 7.91 -10.16 -41.34
CA ASP A 992 6.87 -9.31 -40.75
C ASP A 992 6.52 -8.11 -41.65
N LEU A 993 7.52 -7.55 -42.34
CA LEU A 993 7.34 -6.46 -43.31
C LEU A 993 6.57 -6.92 -44.55
N ASP A 994 6.93 -8.06 -45.12
CA ASP A 994 6.25 -8.64 -46.28
C ASP A 994 4.78 -8.97 -45.95
N ASP A 995 4.53 -9.58 -44.79
CA ASP A 995 3.17 -9.88 -44.31
C ASP A 995 2.35 -8.59 -44.11
N ALA A 996 2.95 -7.56 -43.52
CA ALA A 996 2.30 -6.25 -43.35
C ALA A 996 2.03 -5.57 -44.70
N GLN A 997 2.95 -5.69 -45.66
CA GLN A 997 2.82 -5.11 -46.99
C GLN A 997 1.68 -5.78 -47.77
N VAL A 998 1.58 -7.11 -47.72
CA VAL A 998 0.46 -7.87 -48.32
C VAL A 998 -0.88 -7.45 -47.70
N ASP A 999 -0.94 -7.28 -46.38
CA ASP A 999 -2.16 -6.83 -45.69
C ASP A 999 -2.55 -5.39 -46.09
N VAL A 1000 -1.57 -4.50 -46.28
CA VAL A 1000 -1.79 -3.12 -46.75
C VAL A 1000 -2.26 -3.10 -48.21
N GLU A 1001 -1.65 -3.88 -49.09
CA GLU A 1001 -2.05 -3.96 -50.50
C GLU A 1001 -3.48 -4.49 -50.64
N ARG A 1002 -3.85 -5.52 -49.87
CA ARG A 1002 -5.22 -6.05 -49.81
C ARG A 1002 -6.21 -4.99 -49.29
N ALA A 1003 -5.81 -4.21 -48.28
CA ALA A 1003 -6.63 -3.13 -47.74
C ALA A 1003 -6.80 -1.97 -48.75
N ASN A 1004 -5.73 -1.55 -49.41
CA ASN A 1004 -5.76 -0.50 -50.43
C ASN A 1004 -6.61 -0.92 -51.65
N ALA A 1005 -6.53 -2.18 -52.07
CA ALA A 1005 -7.40 -2.71 -53.12
C ALA A 1005 -8.90 -2.65 -52.72
N THR A 1006 -9.20 -2.98 -51.46
CA THR A 1006 -10.58 -2.91 -50.92
C THR A 1006 -11.07 -1.47 -50.81
N ALA A 1007 -10.23 -0.57 -50.28
CA ALA A 1007 -10.52 0.85 -50.18
C ALA A 1007 -10.74 1.48 -51.57
N SER A 1008 -9.89 1.17 -52.55
CA SER A 1008 -10.05 1.63 -53.93
C SER A 1008 -11.33 1.10 -54.58
N GLN A 1009 -11.74 -0.14 -54.29
CA GLN A 1009 -13.04 -0.67 -54.72
C GLN A 1009 -14.22 0.08 -54.08
N LEU A 1010 -14.15 0.37 -52.79
CA LEU A 1010 -15.18 1.15 -52.08
C LEU A 1010 -15.26 2.58 -52.60
N GLU A 1011 -14.13 3.23 -52.84
CA GLU A 1011 -14.05 4.58 -53.40
C GLU A 1011 -14.61 4.61 -54.84
N LYS A 1012 -14.36 3.58 -55.65
CA LYS A 1012 -15.00 3.43 -56.96
C LYS A 1012 -16.51 3.25 -56.85
N LYS A 1013 -17.00 2.46 -55.88
CA LYS A 1013 -18.44 2.31 -55.63
C LYS A 1013 -19.06 3.62 -55.16
N GLN A 1014 -18.38 4.37 -54.30
CA GLN A 1014 -18.83 5.67 -53.81
C GLN A 1014 -18.87 6.71 -54.93
N LYS A 1015 -17.81 6.85 -55.74
CA LYS A 1015 -17.83 7.70 -56.95
C LYS A 1015 -18.93 7.29 -57.93
N GLY A 1016 -19.22 5.99 -58.06
CA GLY A 1016 -20.34 5.50 -58.85
C GLY A 1016 -21.72 5.84 -58.26
N PHE A 1017 -21.81 5.97 -56.93
CA PHE A 1017 -23.01 6.41 -56.23
C PHE A 1017 -23.19 7.93 -56.37
N ASP A 1018 -22.11 8.69 -56.16
CA ASP A 1018 -22.08 10.15 -56.31
C ASP A 1018 -22.42 10.53 -57.74
N ALA A 1019 -21.88 9.85 -58.75
CA ALA A 1019 -22.24 10.06 -60.15
C ALA A 1019 -23.73 9.77 -60.46
N LYS A 1020 -24.34 8.79 -59.77
CA LYS A 1020 -25.79 8.56 -59.86
C LYS A 1020 -26.58 9.68 -59.20
N VAL A 1021 -26.14 10.15 -58.03
CA VAL A 1021 -26.76 11.28 -57.32
C VAL A 1021 -26.65 12.56 -58.15
N GLU A 1022 -25.50 12.84 -58.75
CA GLU A 1022 -25.29 13.96 -59.68
C GLU A 1022 -26.17 13.84 -60.92
N TYR A 1023 -26.31 12.62 -61.48
CA TYR A 1023 -27.22 12.36 -62.59
C TYR A 1023 -28.69 12.58 -62.21
N PHE A 1024 -29.10 12.21 -60.99
CA PHE A 1024 -30.45 12.50 -60.50
C PHE A 1024 -30.66 14.00 -60.23
N GLN A 1025 -29.66 14.71 -59.72
CA GLN A 1025 -29.72 16.16 -59.51
C GLN A 1025 -29.76 16.95 -60.83
N LEU A 1026 -29.11 16.44 -61.89
CA LEU A 1026 -29.18 17.01 -63.24
C LEU A 1026 -30.48 16.65 -63.98
N ALA A 1027 -31.20 15.61 -63.55
CA ALA A 1027 -32.49 15.22 -64.12
C ALA A 1027 -33.69 15.93 -63.44
N ASP A 1028 -33.50 16.45 -62.23
CA ASP A 1028 -34.48 17.26 -61.49
C ASP A 1028 -34.34 18.79 -61.77
N HIS A 1029 -33.36 19.19 -62.57
CA HIS A 1029 -33.24 20.52 -63.18
C HIS A 1029 -33.63 20.49 -64.65
#